data_AF-A0A1F5LU26-F1
#
_entry.id   AF-A0A1F5LU26-F1
#
_cell.length_a   1.000
_cell.length_b   1.000
_cell.length_c   1.000
_cell.angle_alpha   90.00
_cell.angle_beta   90.00
_cell.angle_gamma   90.00
#
_symmetry.space_group_name_H-M   'P 1'
#
loop_
_entity.id
_entity.type
_entity.pdbx_description
1 polymer ?
#
loop_
_entity_poly.entity_id
_entity_poly.type
_entity_poly.pdbx_seq_one_letter_code
_entity_poly.pdbx_strand_id
1 'polypeptide(L)'
;MSEVLPVVLRGPIIAFYPIFTLLGQLVGSIVVYTSLKHKGPESYRICFASQWPFSAVPFVLAAILPESPTWLLRKGRTEAALKAQKKLNTARIDSQAVIEELQASILAEQEEKNTHRYIDCFRGVNIRRTLIVAFASLLPQMFGLQLLANASYFMQIVGMSSTNSLIFLILGIGLGLIANVISLWTLNAFGRRSLILGTLGAAMVLWLAMGIAGCFSGTVMIWYTSITMMVVTMVSGLGTWPAAHVVASETSSLQLRAKAQGIGWFTSGVGTGVFAIILPYIYNADEGNLRAKTGFVMAGFAAVGIIISWLAVPEMKGRTPMEIDRPSELWYQRAQEAVSEIRMATRSLTAFDVQAVLLYSIVVYWCNEPDRGVELLDEAIRMAVSIGMNRKEFSQTYGHGDSFLEESLRRTWWVIYITDAHIAGSTHTYPFRTSSIDITTDLPCEEDEYESGNIPPPRSIEDYENREFCTEEDTEFSSYAELIGLTWGVDRALSPGSTTDPQLYIAMASASDTSIRAWYSLLSPSKREPIRPDGSIDEVMFKALFIMHTYNIEIHRPLSALTHSAIESVSRCAPRAPSEQLKCNNAKEKDLHTLKCTKAIDSIDELLTLPTNMKSHSPFIICMIANVTIAHLSACRFIYHGQRLSQSREKIRLAMGTLKRLSEHWVLGKRTYREIGIIARELLSLAKNTPVGLGGVGLSLPDPPSIGIPASDMLPDGNFDFCSFFDSATSGLSEPSLQFIL
;
A
#
# COMPACT_ATOMS: atom_id res chain seq x y z
N MET A 1 -28.05 -0.78 5.41
CA MET A 1 -26.99 -0.48 4.42
C MET A 1 -25.65 -1.08 4.82
N SER A 2 -25.05 -0.68 5.95
CA SER A 2 -23.75 -1.19 6.43
C SER A 2 -23.63 -2.72 6.50
N GLU A 3 -24.71 -3.42 6.84
CA GLU A 3 -24.72 -4.89 6.99
C GLU A 3 -25.11 -5.67 5.74
N VAL A 4 -25.76 -5.01 4.76
CA VAL A 4 -26.39 -5.66 3.58
C VAL A 4 -25.57 -5.45 2.30
N LEU A 5 -24.72 -4.42 2.27
CA LEU A 5 -23.92 -4.05 1.10
C LEU A 5 -22.52 -4.67 1.16
N PRO A 6 -21.94 -5.11 0.02
CA PRO A 6 -20.52 -5.47 -0.08
C PRO A 6 -19.61 -4.32 0.37
N VAL A 7 -18.49 -4.63 1.02
CA VAL A 7 -17.58 -3.63 1.62
C VAL A 7 -17.18 -2.52 0.63
N VAL A 8 -16.92 -2.90 -0.62
CA VAL A 8 -16.52 -2.00 -1.72
C VAL A 8 -17.61 -0.97 -2.08
N LEU A 9 -18.89 -1.32 -1.93
CA LEU A 9 -20.02 -0.44 -2.30
C LEU A 9 -20.49 0.47 -1.15
N ARG A 10 -20.06 0.23 0.09
CA ARG A 10 -20.53 0.97 1.28
C ARG A 10 -20.21 2.47 1.22
N GLY A 11 -18.99 2.83 0.79
CA GLY A 11 -18.55 4.23 0.67
C GLY A 11 -19.32 5.02 -0.41
N PRO A 12 -19.32 4.56 -1.68
CA PRO A 12 -20.04 5.22 -2.77
C PRO A 12 -21.54 5.38 -2.51
N ILE A 13 -22.19 4.43 -1.83
CA ILE A 13 -23.62 4.52 -1.53
C ILE A 13 -23.94 5.61 -0.49
N ILE A 14 -23.01 5.91 0.43
CA ILE A 14 -23.16 7.02 1.38
C ILE A 14 -23.15 8.39 0.66
N ALA A 15 -22.50 8.51 -0.50
CA ALA A 15 -22.55 9.72 -1.33
C ALA A 15 -23.94 10.02 -1.93
N PHE A 16 -24.87 9.05 -1.94
CA PHE A 16 -26.26 9.29 -2.36
C PHE A 16 -27.14 9.91 -1.26
N TYR A 17 -26.68 9.96 0.00
CA TYR A 17 -27.48 10.53 1.10
C TYR A 17 -27.88 12.00 0.87
N PRO A 18 -26.98 12.91 0.43
CA PRO A 18 -27.36 14.27 0.02
C PRO A 18 -28.35 14.32 -1.15
N ILE A 19 -28.22 13.42 -2.13
CA ILE A 19 -29.10 13.36 -3.32
C ILE A 19 -30.54 13.08 -2.89
N PHE A 20 -30.76 12.06 -2.05
CA PHE A 20 -32.10 11.75 -1.53
C PHE A 20 -32.63 12.85 -0.59
N THR A 21 -31.75 13.49 0.19
CA THR A 21 -32.13 14.62 1.07
C THR A 21 -32.66 15.80 0.24
N LEU A 22 -31.94 16.20 -0.82
CA LEU A 22 -32.37 17.26 -1.73
C LEU A 22 -33.63 16.89 -2.51
N LEU A 23 -33.79 15.63 -2.93
CA LEU A 23 -35.02 15.18 -3.59
C LEU A 23 -36.25 15.32 -2.67
N GLY A 24 -36.12 14.94 -1.39
CA GLY A 24 -37.17 15.16 -0.38
C GLY A 24 -37.49 16.64 -0.16
N GLN A 25 -36.47 17.49 -0.04
CA GLN A 25 -36.63 18.95 0.07
C GLN A 25 -37.30 19.57 -1.17
N LEU A 26 -36.99 19.07 -2.38
CA LEU A 26 -37.58 19.53 -3.64
C LEU A 26 -39.08 19.23 -3.68
N VAL A 27 -39.46 17.98 -3.39
CA VAL A 27 -40.86 17.55 -3.35
C VAL A 27 -41.64 18.34 -2.30
N GLY A 28 -41.10 18.49 -1.09
CA GLY A 28 -41.72 19.30 -0.04
C GLY A 28 -41.92 20.76 -0.45
N SER A 29 -40.90 21.38 -1.06
CA SER A 29 -40.97 22.78 -1.52
C SER A 29 -42.01 22.97 -2.63
N ILE A 30 -42.15 22.00 -3.55
CA ILE A 30 -43.19 22.02 -4.60
C ILE A 30 -44.59 21.92 -3.97
N VAL A 31 -44.81 21.07 -2.97
CA VAL A 31 -46.10 20.96 -2.27
C VAL A 31 -46.45 22.24 -1.51
N VAL A 32 -45.47 22.89 -0.87
CA VAL A 32 -45.68 24.20 -0.24
C VAL A 32 -46.07 25.26 -1.28
N TYR A 33 -45.39 25.27 -2.44
CA TYR A 33 -45.68 26.21 -3.53
C TYR A 33 -47.07 26.00 -4.16
N THR A 34 -47.54 24.75 -4.31
CA THR A 34 -48.92 24.50 -4.78
C THR A 34 -49.97 24.83 -3.71
N SER A 35 -49.64 24.63 -2.43
CA SER A 35 -50.52 24.93 -1.29
C SER A 35 -50.76 26.42 -1.07
N LEU A 36 -49.84 27.31 -1.53
CA LEU A 36 -50.06 28.77 -1.56
C LEU A 36 -51.31 29.21 -2.34
N LYS A 37 -51.81 28.40 -3.28
CA LYS A 37 -53.02 28.72 -4.05
C LYS A 37 -54.30 28.59 -3.22
N HIS A 38 -54.25 27.89 -2.08
CA HIS A 38 -55.38 27.67 -1.19
C HIS A 38 -55.37 28.71 -0.07
N LYS A 39 -56.48 29.44 0.12
CA LYS A 39 -56.63 30.41 1.20
C LYS A 39 -57.27 29.76 2.43
N GLY A 40 -56.71 30.01 3.62
CA GLY A 40 -57.25 29.51 4.90
C GLY A 40 -56.51 28.29 5.45
N PRO A 41 -57.04 27.64 6.50
CA PRO A 41 -56.35 26.59 7.25
C PRO A 41 -56.05 25.31 6.43
N GLU A 42 -56.71 25.11 5.29
CA GLU A 42 -56.43 23.98 4.41
C GLU A 42 -55.01 24.01 3.82
N SER A 43 -54.39 25.19 3.67
CA SER A 43 -53.05 25.32 3.08
C SER A 43 -51.98 24.56 3.89
N TYR A 44 -51.98 24.70 5.24
CA TYR A 44 -51.02 23.95 6.07
C TYR A 44 -51.44 22.48 6.25
N ARG A 45 -52.75 22.19 6.27
CA ARG A 45 -53.27 20.81 6.38
C ARG A 45 -52.84 19.95 5.20
N ILE A 46 -52.90 20.49 3.98
CA ILE A 46 -52.43 19.80 2.76
C ILE A 46 -50.93 19.48 2.87
N CYS A 47 -50.10 20.43 3.33
CA CYS A 47 -48.66 20.21 3.54
C CYS A 47 -48.34 19.09 4.56
N PHE A 48 -49.12 18.96 5.63
CA PHE A 48 -48.95 17.83 6.57
C PHE A 48 -49.52 16.53 6.02
N ALA A 49 -50.70 16.57 5.39
CA ALA A 49 -51.35 15.40 4.80
C ALA A 49 -50.47 14.76 3.70
N SER A 50 -49.75 15.56 2.91
CA SER A 50 -48.88 15.07 1.85
C SER A 50 -47.70 14.24 2.34
N GLN A 51 -47.31 14.34 3.63
CA GLN A 51 -46.20 13.57 4.18
C GLN A 51 -46.55 12.10 4.39
N TRP A 52 -47.83 11.80 4.68
CA TRP A 52 -48.29 10.44 4.99
C TRP A 52 -48.08 9.42 3.84
N PRO A 53 -48.41 9.73 2.57
CA PRO A 53 -48.05 8.86 1.45
C PRO A 53 -46.55 8.56 1.34
N PHE A 54 -45.69 9.56 1.53
CA PHE A 54 -44.23 9.36 1.49
C PHE A 54 -43.72 8.53 2.68
N SER A 55 -44.36 8.61 3.85
CA SER A 55 -44.07 7.74 4.99
C SER A 55 -44.57 6.30 4.80
N ALA A 56 -45.67 6.10 4.06
CA ALA A 56 -46.22 4.76 3.78
C ALA A 56 -45.34 3.94 2.82
N VAL A 57 -44.66 4.59 1.87
CA VAL A 57 -43.78 3.89 0.89
C VAL A 57 -42.66 3.08 1.58
N PRO A 58 -41.90 3.62 2.56
CA PRO A 58 -40.98 2.83 3.39
C PRO A 58 -41.60 1.61 4.10
N PHE A 59 -42.83 1.69 4.60
CA PHE A 59 -43.50 0.54 5.23
C PHE A 59 -43.78 -0.57 4.22
N VAL A 60 -44.24 -0.23 3.01
CA VAL A 60 -44.47 -1.20 1.92
C VAL A 60 -43.15 -1.80 1.45
N LEU A 61 -42.10 -0.98 1.29
CA LEU A 61 -40.77 -1.47 0.92
C LEU A 61 -40.16 -2.38 1.99
N ALA A 62 -40.34 -2.07 3.28
CA ALA A 62 -39.87 -2.90 4.39
C ALA A 62 -40.51 -4.30 4.40
N ALA A 63 -41.76 -4.44 3.93
CA ALA A 63 -42.43 -5.73 3.77
C ALA A 63 -41.91 -6.56 2.58
N ILE A 64 -41.24 -5.95 1.60
CA ILE A 64 -40.73 -6.59 0.37
C ILE A 64 -39.22 -6.87 0.45
N LEU A 65 -38.48 -6.04 1.17
CA LEU A 65 -37.04 -6.17 1.40
C LEU A 65 -36.73 -7.44 2.22
N PRO A 66 -35.69 -8.21 1.86
CA PRO A 66 -35.21 -9.29 2.71
C PRO A 66 -34.60 -8.74 4.00
N GLU A 67 -34.82 -9.46 5.10
CA GLU A 67 -34.19 -9.17 6.40
C GLU A 67 -32.66 -9.31 6.32
N SER A 68 -31.92 -8.59 7.17
CA SER A 68 -30.45 -8.55 7.12
C SER A 68 -29.84 -9.95 7.35
N PRO A 69 -29.02 -10.49 6.42
CA PRO A 69 -28.42 -11.81 6.56
C PRO A 69 -27.55 -11.93 7.82
N THR A 70 -26.79 -10.90 8.17
CA THR A 70 -26.00 -10.83 9.41
C THR A 70 -26.87 -10.93 10.67
N TRP A 71 -28.05 -10.31 10.67
CA TRP A 71 -28.98 -10.36 11.80
C TRP A 71 -29.61 -11.74 11.94
N LEU A 72 -29.97 -12.36 10.81
CA LEU A 72 -30.49 -13.74 10.78
C LEU A 72 -29.45 -14.73 11.30
N LEU A 73 -28.17 -14.60 10.92
CA LEU A 73 -27.07 -15.40 11.47
C LEU A 73 -26.85 -15.14 12.97
N ARG A 74 -26.82 -13.88 13.42
CA ARG A 74 -26.76 -13.53 14.86
C ARG A 74 -27.96 -14.07 15.67
N LYS A 75 -29.09 -14.38 15.02
CA LYS A 75 -30.27 -15.04 15.60
C LYS A 75 -30.29 -16.57 15.42
N GLY A 76 -29.22 -17.17 14.89
CA GLY A 76 -29.11 -18.62 14.67
C GLY A 76 -29.97 -19.17 13.53
N ARG A 77 -30.45 -18.30 12.61
CA ARG A 77 -31.34 -18.67 11.49
C ARG A 77 -30.58 -18.75 10.17
N THR A 78 -29.69 -19.73 10.06
CA THR A 78 -28.78 -19.93 8.92
C THR A 78 -29.50 -20.10 7.58
N GLU A 79 -30.50 -20.98 7.49
CA GLU A 79 -31.27 -21.20 6.25
C GLU A 79 -31.99 -19.92 5.75
N ALA A 80 -32.54 -19.13 6.67
CA ALA A 80 -33.19 -17.87 6.35
C ALA A 80 -32.17 -16.83 5.85
N ALA A 81 -30.97 -16.78 6.46
CA ALA A 81 -29.88 -15.94 6.00
C ALA A 81 -29.42 -16.31 4.59
N LEU A 82 -29.29 -17.62 4.30
CA LEU A 82 -28.96 -18.16 2.97
C LEU A 82 -29.99 -17.74 1.91
N LYS A 83 -31.28 -17.85 2.25
CA LYS A 83 -32.39 -17.42 1.37
C LYS A 83 -32.40 -15.91 1.13
N ALA A 84 -32.07 -15.11 2.15
CA ALA A 84 -31.92 -13.66 2.02
C ALA A 84 -30.69 -13.30 1.16
N GLN A 85 -29.54 -13.93 1.41
CA GLN A 85 -28.30 -13.71 0.66
C GLN A 85 -28.43 -14.10 -0.81
N LYS A 86 -29.12 -15.21 -1.12
CA LYS A 86 -29.41 -15.64 -2.50
C LYS A 86 -30.35 -14.67 -3.26
N LYS A 87 -31.13 -13.84 -2.55
CA LYS A 87 -31.93 -12.74 -3.13
C LYS A 87 -31.11 -11.45 -3.32
N LEU A 88 -29.97 -11.32 -2.65
CA LEU A 88 -29.07 -10.17 -2.70
C LEU A 88 -27.87 -10.36 -3.65
N ASN A 89 -27.37 -11.59 -3.78
CA ASN A 89 -26.25 -11.94 -4.65
C ASN A 89 -26.67 -12.08 -6.12
N THR A 90 -25.78 -11.67 -7.03
CA THR A 90 -25.90 -12.00 -8.46
C THR A 90 -25.62 -13.49 -8.67
N ALA A 91 -26.32 -14.13 -9.63
CA ALA A 91 -26.30 -15.58 -9.89
C ALA A 91 -24.94 -16.22 -10.28
N ARG A 92 -23.83 -15.46 -10.23
CA ARG A 92 -22.44 -15.93 -10.40
C ARG A 92 -21.65 -16.08 -9.10
N ILE A 93 -22.20 -15.64 -7.96
CA ILE A 93 -21.52 -15.67 -6.66
C ILE A 93 -22.08 -16.82 -5.84
N ASP A 94 -21.22 -17.72 -5.37
CA ASP A 94 -21.64 -18.75 -4.44
C ASP A 94 -22.13 -18.09 -3.14
N SER A 95 -23.40 -18.31 -2.84
CA SER A 95 -24.05 -17.75 -1.66
C SER A 95 -23.82 -18.59 -0.41
N GLN A 96 -23.26 -19.79 -0.57
CA GLN A 96 -22.83 -20.67 0.52
C GLN A 96 -21.53 -20.13 1.14
N ALA A 97 -20.47 -20.01 0.35
CA ALA A 97 -19.17 -19.48 0.77
C ALA A 97 -19.28 -18.07 1.42
N VAL A 98 -20.12 -17.19 0.87
CA VAL A 98 -20.37 -15.85 1.47
C VAL A 98 -21.05 -15.94 2.84
N ILE A 99 -21.92 -16.93 3.08
CA ILE A 99 -22.55 -17.14 4.38
C ILE A 99 -21.57 -17.76 5.39
N GLU A 100 -20.68 -18.64 4.94
CA GLU A 100 -19.62 -19.23 5.77
C GLU A 100 -18.60 -18.15 6.21
N GLU A 101 -18.17 -17.27 5.30
CA GLU A 101 -17.37 -16.08 5.62
C GLU A 101 -18.13 -15.14 6.60
N LEU A 102 -19.44 -14.95 6.42
CA LEU A 102 -20.26 -14.16 7.33
C LEU A 102 -20.42 -14.81 8.70
N GLN A 103 -20.47 -16.15 8.80
CA GLN A 103 -20.51 -16.87 10.07
C GLN A 103 -19.17 -16.80 10.78
N ALA A 104 -18.05 -17.03 10.09
CA ALA A 104 -16.70 -16.91 10.65
C ALA A 104 -16.45 -15.47 11.18
N SER A 105 -16.80 -14.45 10.40
CA SER A 105 -16.67 -13.06 10.83
C SER A 105 -17.64 -12.65 11.96
N ILE A 106 -18.84 -13.22 12.03
CA ILE A 106 -19.76 -13.00 13.17
C ILE A 106 -19.25 -13.69 14.43
N LEU A 107 -18.66 -14.88 14.34
CA LEU A 107 -18.05 -15.59 15.47
C LEU A 107 -16.84 -14.81 16.02
N ALA A 108 -15.93 -14.38 15.14
CA ALA A 108 -14.83 -13.48 15.51
C ALA A 108 -15.34 -12.17 16.14
N GLU A 109 -16.37 -11.53 15.55
CA GLU A 109 -17.02 -10.34 16.15
C GLU A 109 -17.70 -10.67 17.50
N GLN A 110 -18.07 -11.92 17.77
CA GLN A 110 -18.67 -12.34 19.05
C GLN A 110 -17.61 -12.52 20.14
N GLU A 111 -16.43 -13.02 19.78
CA GLU A 111 -15.26 -13.11 20.66
C GLU A 111 -14.68 -11.70 20.94
N GLU A 112 -14.59 -10.84 19.91
CA GLU A 112 -14.15 -9.44 20.05
C GLU A 112 -15.13 -8.54 20.83
N LYS A 113 -16.42 -8.91 20.95
CA LYS A 113 -17.46 -8.07 21.58
C LYS A 113 -17.17 -7.71 23.04
N ASN A 114 -16.39 -8.53 23.76
CA ASN A 114 -15.97 -8.25 25.12
C ASN A 114 -14.86 -7.17 25.22
N THR A 115 -14.16 -6.89 24.12
CA THR A 115 -12.93 -6.07 24.07
C THR A 115 -13.16 -4.63 23.60
N HIS A 116 -14.30 -4.33 22.95
CA HIS A 116 -14.51 -3.03 22.27
C HIS A 116 -15.75 -2.27 22.76
N ARG A 117 -15.57 -1.37 23.72
CA ARG A 117 -16.59 -0.43 24.25
C ARG A 117 -16.60 0.88 23.45
N TYR A 118 -17.62 1.73 23.67
CA TYR A 118 -17.62 3.10 23.11
C TYR A 118 -16.44 3.95 23.59
N ILE A 119 -15.88 3.63 24.77
CA ILE A 119 -14.69 4.28 25.33
C ILE A 119 -13.46 4.07 24.42
N ASP A 120 -13.40 2.96 23.68
CA ASP A 120 -12.25 2.65 22.82
C ASP A 120 -12.27 3.42 21.48
N CYS A 121 -13.38 4.12 21.17
CA CYS A 121 -13.40 5.20 20.17
C CYS A 121 -12.61 6.45 20.62
N PHE A 122 -12.39 6.62 21.92
CA PHE A 122 -11.69 7.75 22.53
C PHE A 122 -10.31 7.38 23.11
N ARG A 123 -9.84 6.15 22.91
CA ARG A 123 -8.51 5.69 23.37
C ARG A 123 -7.51 5.60 22.22
N GLY A 124 -6.28 6.06 22.49
CA GLY A 124 -5.15 6.01 21.57
C GLY A 124 -5.48 6.59 20.18
N VAL A 125 -5.01 5.90 19.14
CA VAL A 125 -5.16 6.28 17.72
C VAL A 125 -6.60 6.59 17.30
N ASN A 126 -7.57 5.90 17.91
CA ASN A 126 -8.97 6.03 17.54
C ASN A 126 -9.53 7.41 17.91
N ILE A 127 -8.95 8.14 18.87
CA ILE A 127 -9.42 9.49 19.21
C ILE A 127 -9.30 10.43 18.00
N ARG A 128 -8.18 10.38 17.27
CA ARG A 128 -7.95 11.19 16.07
C ARG A 128 -8.93 10.82 14.96
N ARG A 129 -9.21 9.52 14.79
CA ARG A 129 -10.19 9.02 13.79
C ARG A 129 -11.60 9.49 14.12
N THR A 130 -12.03 9.33 15.37
CA THR A 130 -13.35 9.75 15.87
C THR A 130 -13.52 11.27 15.78
N LEU A 131 -12.48 12.06 16.08
CA LEU A 131 -12.48 13.51 15.92
C LEU A 131 -12.61 13.94 14.44
N ILE A 132 -11.91 13.28 13.51
CA ILE A 132 -12.06 13.55 12.07
C ILE A 132 -13.48 13.20 11.60
N VAL A 133 -14.05 12.08 12.05
CA VAL A 133 -15.44 11.69 11.72
C VAL A 133 -16.44 12.71 12.29
N ALA A 134 -16.29 13.13 13.54
CA ALA A 134 -17.13 14.14 14.17
C ALA A 134 -17.04 15.50 13.45
N PHE A 135 -15.84 15.94 13.09
CA PHE A 135 -15.62 17.15 12.30
C PHE A 135 -16.22 17.05 10.90
N ALA A 136 -16.01 15.93 10.19
CA ALA A 136 -16.59 15.70 8.88
C ALA A 136 -18.14 15.72 8.92
N SER A 137 -18.75 15.19 9.98
CA SER A 137 -20.20 15.30 10.19
C SER A 137 -20.68 16.72 10.58
N LEU A 138 -19.79 17.61 11.02
CA LEU A 138 -20.08 19.02 11.33
C LEU A 138 -19.85 19.96 10.13
N LEU A 139 -18.97 19.60 9.19
CA LEU A 139 -18.66 20.38 7.99
C LEU A 139 -19.90 20.93 7.24
N PRO A 140 -21.01 20.19 7.09
CA PRO A 140 -22.20 20.73 6.43
C PRO A 140 -22.78 21.98 7.12
N GLN A 141 -22.67 22.07 8.44
CA GLN A 141 -23.13 23.25 9.18
C GLN A 141 -22.17 24.43 9.00
N MET A 142 -20.87 24.18 8.84
CA MET A 142 -19.86 25.22 8.68
C MET A 142 -19.95 25.98 7.34
N PHE A 143 -20.47 25.35 6.27
CA PHE A 143 -20.80 26.07 5.03
C PHE A 143 -22.18 26.74 5.06
N GLY A 144 -22.99 26.54 6.10
CA GLY A 144 -24.30 27.18 6.27
C GLY A 144 -25.50 26.38 5.78
N LEU A 145 -25.45 25.03 5.76
CA LEU A 145 -26.58 24.19 5.33
C LEU A 145 -27.91 24.55 6.02
N GLN A 146 -27.89 24.86 7.33
CA GLN A 146 -29.08 25.24 8.08
C GLN A 146 -29.67 26.59 7.62
N LEU A 147 -28.85 27.55 7.17
CA LEU A 147 -29.32 28.81 6.60
C LEU A 147 -29.92 28.61 5.20
N LEU A 148 -29.33 27.71 4.41
CA LEU A 148 -29.85 27.35 3.08
C LEU A 148 -31.18 26.58 3.18
N ALA A 149 -31.34 25.70 4.16
CA ALA A 149 -32.61 25.02 4.44
C ALA A 149 -33.73 26.00 4.79
N ASN A 150 -33.40 27.08 5.50
CA ASN A 150 -34.33 28.16 5.87
C ASN A 150 -34.38 29.32 4.85
N ALA A 151 -33.81 29.17 3.64
CA ALA A 151 -33.58 30.28 2.71
C ALA A 151 -34.86 31.02 2.29
N SER A 152 -36.00 30.34 2.13
CA SER A 152 -37.27 31.00 1.79
C SER A 152 -37.72 31.99 2.89
N TYR A 153 -37.62 31.61 4.16
CA TYR A 153 -37.95 32.49 5.28
C TYR A 153 -36.96 33.65 5.42
N PHE A 154 -35.65 33.35 5.28
CA PHE A 154 -34.61 34.37 5.28
C PHE A 154 -34.81 35.41 4.15
N MET A 155 -35.11 34.98 2.93
CA MET A 155 -35.41 35.86 1.79
C MET A 155 -36.64 36.75 2.05
N GLN A 156 -37.67 36.25 2.74
CA GLN A 156 -38.83 37.05 3.12
C GLN A 156 -38.47 38.16 4.13
N ILE A 157 -37.62 37.87 5.13
CA ILE A 157 -37.12 38.86 6.09
C ILE A 157 -36.24 39.93 5.41
N VAL A 158 -35.47 39.54 4.39
CA VAL A 158 -34.68 40.46 3.55
C VAL A 158 -35.58 41.37 2.69
N GLY A 159 -36.86 41.04 2.51
CA GLY A 159 -37.88 41.85 1.82
C GLY A 159 -38.41 41.26 0.51
N MET A 160 -38.14 39.99 0.22
CA MET A 160 -38.69 39.31 -0.96
C MET A 160 -40.14 38.86 -0.73
N SER A 161 -40.96 38.88 -1.80
CA SER A 161 -42.30 38.29 -1.75
C SER A 161 -42.25 36.77 -1.52
N SER A 162 -43.22 36.23 -0.78
CA SER A 162 -43.30 34.81 -0.44
C SER A 162 -43.25 33.89 -1.68
N THR A 163 -44.01 34.21 -2.72
CA THR A 163 -44.01 33.46 -3.99
C THR A 163 -42.62 33.41 -4.64
N ASN A 164 -41.91 34.55 -4.73
CA ASN A 164 -40.60 34.60 -5.35
C ASN A 164 -39.56 33.86 -4.50
N SER A 165 -39.62 33.99 -3.17
CA SER A 165 -38.69 33.30 -2.25
C SER A 165 -38.76 31.78 -2.35
N LEU A 166 -39.95 31.22 -2.59
CA LEU A 166 -40.12 29.78 -2.79
C LEU A 166 -39.66 29.32 -4.18
N ILE A 167 -39.86 30.13 -5.22
CA ILE A 167 -39.32 29.83 -6.57
C ILE A 167 -37.78 29.78 -6.52
N PHE A 168 -37.13 30.73 -5.83
CA PHE A 168 -35.68 30.71 -5.64
C PHE A 168 -35.19 29.52 -4.82
N LEU A 169 -35.93 29.12 -3.76
CA LEU A 169 -35.62 27.90 -3.01
C LEU A 169 -35.69 26.65 -3.90
N ILE A 170 -36.76 26.50 -4.68
CA ILE A 170 -36.95 25.35 -5.59
C ILE A 170 -35.85 25.30 -6.65
N LEU A 171 -35.49 26.44 -7.26
CA LEU A 171 -34.41 26.53 -8.23
C LEU A 171 -33.05 26.18 -7.61
N GLY A 172 -32.77 26.67 -6.39
CA GLY A 172 -31.53 26.36 -5.67
C GLY A 172 -31.41 24.89 -5.28
N ILE A 173 -32.49 24.25 -4.84
CA ILE A 173 -32.53 22.80 -4.58
C ILE A 173 -32.32 22.03 -5.88
N GLY A 174 -32.95 22.43 -6.98
CA GLY A 174 -32.79 21.79 -8.29
C GLY A 174 -31.35 21.85 -8.83
N LEU A 175 -30.72 23.03 -8.78
CA LEU A 175 -29.30 23.19 -9.14
C LEU A 175 -28.37 22.44 -8.18
N GLY A 176 -28.69 22.43 -6.88
CA GLY A 176 -27.99 21.64 -5.87
C GLY A 176 -28.07 20.13 -6.14
N LEU A 177 -29.21 19.63 -6.63
CA LEU A 177 -29.39 18.22 -6.98
C LEU A 177 -28.51 17.85 -8.18
N ILE A 178 -28.51 18.66 -9.23
CA ILE A 178 -27.64 18.47 -10.41
C ILE A 178 -26.16 18.50 -10.00
N ALA A 179 -25.76 19.46 -9.15
CA ALA A 179 -24.43 19.55 -8.59
C ALA A 179 -24.01 18.27 -7.81
N ASN A 180 -24.90 17.71 -6.98
CA ASN A 180 -24.60 16.47 -6.26
C ASN A 180 -24.49 15.26 -7.19
N VAL A 181 -25.26 15.19 -8.30
CA VAL A 181 -25.07 14.14 -9.31
C VAL A 181 -23.70 14.26 -9.99
N ILE A 182 -23.29 15.48 -10.35
CA ILE A 182 -21.95 15.76 -10.92
C ILE A 182 -20.85 15.41 -9.91
N SER A 183 -21.08 15.63 -8.61
CA SER A 183 -20.11 15.32 -7.54
C SER A 183 -19.63 13.86 -7.55
N LEU A 184 -20.46 12.91 -8.00
CA LEU A 184 -20.09 11.50 -8.10
C LEU A 184 -18.92 11.27 -9.08
N TRP A 185 -18.81 12.10 -10.12
CA TRP A 185 -17.64 12.14 -11.00
C TRP A 185 -16.50 12.95 -10.39
N THR A 186 -16.80 14.14 -9.84
CA THR A 186 -15.80 15.04 -9.26
C THR A 186 -15.03 14.42 -8.08
N LEU A 187 -15.69 13.60 -7.25
CA LEU A 187 -15.09 12.85 -6.11
C LEU A 187 -14.11 11.75 -6.54
N ASN A 188 -14.21 11.29 -7.78
CA ASN A 188 -13.31 10.32 -8.40
C ASN A 188 -12.21 11.02 -9.21
N ALA A 189 -12.53 12.15 -9.85
CA ALA A 189 -11.59 12.96 -10.62
C ALA A 189 -10.60 13.74 -9.71
N PHE A 190 -11.08 14.37 -8.64
CA PHE A 190 -10.28 15.25 -7.77
C PHE A 190 -10.01 14.64 -6.39
N GLY A 191 -8.96 15.14 -5.72
CA GLY A 191 -8.64 14.77 -4.33
C GLY A 191 -9.72 15.25 -3.36
N ARG A 192 -10.04 14.45 -2.34
CA ARG A 192 -11.16 14.72 -1.42
C ARG A 192 -10.87 15.94 -0.54
N ARG A 193 -9.61 16.11 -0.11
CA ARG A 193 -9.15 17.29 0.65
C ARG A 193 -9.18 18.54 -0.23
N SER A 194 -8.69 18.44 -1.46
CA SER A 194 -8.69 19.54 -2.43
C SER A 194 -10.11 20.01 -2.76
N LEU A 195 -11.05 19.08 -2.96
CA LEU A 195 -12.45 19.38 -3.27
C LEU A 195 -13.18 20.07 -2.10
N ILE A 196 -12.95 19.63 -0.86
CA ILE A 196 -13.48 20.28 0.35
C ILE A 196 -12.93 21.72 0.46
N LEU A 197 -11.60 21.88 0.40
CA LEU A 197 -10.97 23.21 0.54
C LEU A 197 -11.39 24.17 -0.57
N GLY A 198 -11.45 23.71 -1.84
CA GLY A 198 -11.85 24.53 -2.97
C GLY A 198 -13.32 24.98 -2.91
N THR A 199 -14.23 24.08 -2.54
CA THR A 199 -15.66 24.42 -2.46
C THR A 199 -16.02 25.22 -1.20
N LEU A 200 -15.37 24.97 -0.05
CA LEU A 200 -15.47 25.85 1.12
C LEU A 200 -14.88 27.24 0.84
N GLY A 201 -13.74 27.33 0.16
CA GLY A 201 -13.12 28.60 -0.22
C GLY A 201 -14.03 29.45 -1.11
N ALA A 202 -14.63 28.83 -2.14
CA ALA A 202 -15.62 29.49 -2.97
C ALA A 202 -16.88 29.88 -2.18
N ALA A 203 -17.40 29.02 -1.29
CA ALA A 203 -18.52 29.36 -0.41
C ALA A 203 -18.21 30.53 0.54
N MET A 204 -17.00 30.58 1.11
CA MET A 204 -16.54 31.69 1.96
C MET A 204 -16.55 33.04 1.21
N VAL A 205 -16.03 33.06 -0.02
CA VAL A 205 -16.02 34.28 -0.87
C VAL A 205 -17.46 34.72 -1.20
N LEU A 206 -18.34 33.78 -1.52
CA LEU A 206 -19.76 34.05 -1.80
C LEU A 206 -20.49 34.58 -0.56
N TRP A 207 -20.30 33.97 0.61
CA TRP A 207 -20.88 34.46 1.87
C TRP A 207 -20.36 35.84 2.25
N LEU A 208 -19.07 36.09 2.06
CA LEU A 208 -18.46 37.40 2.29
C LEU A 208 -19.07 38.46 1.35
N ALA A 209 -19.23 38.12 0.07
CA ALA A 209 -19.87 39.00 -0.91
C ALA A 209 -21.34 39.29 -0.54
N MET A 210 -22.10 38.31 -0.04
CA MET A 210 -23.44 38.52 0.50
C MET A 210 -23.45 39.46 1.71
N GLY A 211 -22.47 39.32 2.61
CA GLY A 211 -22.30 40.17 3.78
C GLY A 211 -21.99 41.63 3.41
N ILE A 212 -21.03 41.85 2.52
CA ILE A 212 -20.65 43.17 1.99
C ILE A 212 -21.84 43.82 1.29
N ALA A 213 -22.54 43.06 0.45
CA ALA A 213 -23.74 43.51 -0.22
C ALA A 213 -24.77 43.97 0.86
N GLY A 214 -24.95 43.23 1.96
CA GLY A 214 -25.82 43.59 3.08
C GLY A 214 -25.52 44.92 3.80
N CYS A 215 -24.45 45.64 3.45
CA CYS A 215 -24.22 47.02 3.88
C CYS A 215 -24.95 48.07 3.01
N PHE A 216 -25.43 47.69 1.83
CA PHE A 216 -26.20 48.53 0.92
C PHE A 216 -27.71 48.25 1.03
N SER A 217 -28.54 49.23 0.67
CA SER A 217 -30.00 49.11 0.67
C SER A 217 -30.57 49.31 -0.73
N GLY A 218 -31.54 48.48 -1.13
CA GLY A 218 -32.25 48.60 -2.41
C GLY A 218 -32.83 47.29 -2.94
N THR A 219 -33.56 47.33 -4.05
CA THR A 219 -34.16 46.13 -4.64
C THR A 219 -33.11 45.16 -5.18
N VAL A 220 -32.03 45.68 -5.79
CA VAL A 220 -30.90 44.89 -6.34
C VAL A 220 -30.31 43.95 -5.27
N MET A 221 -30.26 44.42 -4.03
CA MET A 221 -29.73 43.66 -2.90
C MET A 221 -30.50 42.38 -2.57
N ILE A 222 -31.82 42.43 -2.72
CA ILE A 222 -32.71 41.30 -2.44
C ILE A 222 -32.45 40.18 -3.47
N TRP A 223 -32.35 40.55 -4.75
CA TRP A 223 -32.02 39.61 -5.84
C TRP A 223 -30.60 39.06 -5.72
N TYR A 224 -29.62 39.91 -5.42
CA TYR A 224 -28.22 39.50 -5.25
C TYR A 224 -28.05 38.47 -4.12
N THR A 225 -28.67 38.73 -2.96
CA THR A 225 -28.66 37.80 -1.81
C THR A 225 -29.19 36.42 -2.20
N SER A 226 -30.30 36.38 -2.95
CA SER A 226 -30.97 35.15 -3.37
C SER A 226 -30.16 34.35 -4.38
N ILE A 227 -29.56 35.04 -5.36
CA ILE A 227 -28.66 34.42 -6.36
C ILE A 227 -27.40 33.87 -5.66
N THR A 228 -26.82 34.61 -4.71
CA THR A 228 -25.63 34.14 -4.00
C THR A 228 -25.91 32.88 -3.18
N MET A 229 -27.03 32.79 -2.46
CA MET A 229 -27.43 31.56 -1.75
C MET A 229 -27.65 30.37 -2.70
N MET A 230 -28.22 30.63 -3.88
CA MET A 230 -28.39 29.62 -4.94
C MET A 230 -27.04 29.10 -5.46
N VAL A 231 -26.07 29.99 -5.70
CA VAL A 231 -24.72 29.61 -6.15
C VAL A 231 -23.95 28.89 -5.02
N VAL A 232 -24.07 29.30 -3.76
CA VAL A 232 -23.48 28.57 -2.61
C VAL A 232 -24.04 27.15 -2.51
N THR A 233 -25.35 26.96 -2.75
CA THR A 233 -26.00 25.63 -2.75
C THR A 233 -25.41 24.74 -3.83
N MET A 234 -25.20 25.27 -5.05
CA MET A 234 -24.58 24.56 -6.16
C MET A 234 -23.10 24.21 -5.86
N VAL A 235 -22.30 25.19 -5.41
CA VAL A 235 -20.87 25.01 -5.10
C VAL A 235 -20.66 23.99 -3.98
N SER A 236 -21.46 24.05 -2.92
CA SER A 236 -21.36 23.13 -1.78
C SER A 236 -21.84 21.72 -2.14
N GLY A 237 -22.82 21.61 -3.04
CA GLY A 237 -23.30 20.35 -3.60
C GLY A 237 -22.33 19.67 -4.57
N LEU A 238 -21.48 20.42 -5.26
CA LEU A 238 -20.42 19.85 -6.14
C LEU A 238 -19.30 19.15 -5.37
N GLY A 239 -19.12 19.46 -4.08
CA GLY A 239 -17.94 19.06 -3.32
C GLY A 239 -18.18 18.86 -1.83
N THR A 240 -18.15 19.94 -1.04
CA THR A 240 -18.10 19.91 0.43
C THR A 240 -19.12 18.94 1.06
N TRP A 241 -20.39 19.00 0.64
CA TRP A 241 -21.45 18.21 1.26
C TRP A 241 -21.33 16.70 1.02
N PRO A 242 -21.25 16.19 -0.23
CA PRO A 242 -21.06 14.75 -0.47
C PRO A 242 -19.66 14.27 -0.06
N ALA A 243 -18.61 15.09 -0.20
CA ALA A 243 -17.26 14.75 0.26
C ALA A 243 -17.20 14.54 1.78
N ALA A 244 -17.88 15.38 2.58
CA ALA A 244 -17.92 15.25 4.03
C ALA A 244 -18.49 13.90 4.49
N HIS A 245 -19.59 13.45 3.89
CA HIS A 245 -20.21 12.14 4.19
C HIS A 245 -19.32 10.97 3.76
N VAL A 246 -18.68 11.07 2.59
CA VAL A 246 -17.69 10.07 2.14
C VAL A 246 -16.50 10.00 3.08
N VAL A 247 -15.88 11.14 3.43
CA VAL A 247 -14.74 11.22 4.36
C VAL A 247 -15.08 10.60 5.72
N ALA A 248 -16.23 10.94 6.30
CA ALA A 248 -16.68 10.33 7.55
C ALA A 248 -16.73 8.79 7.44
N SER A 249 -17.25 8.26 6.33
CA SER A 249 -17.34 6.81 6.12
C SER A 249 -15.97 6.15 5.90
N GLU A 250 -15.08 6.77 5.12
CA GLU A 250 -13.76 6.24 4.76
C GLU A 250 -12.75 6.29 5.92
N THR A 251 -12.76 7.34 6.77
CA THR A 251 -11.83 7.48 7.92
C THR A 251 -12.15 6.52 9.09
N SER A 252 -13.36 5.96 9.13
CA SER A 252 -13.80 5.12 10.24
C SER A 252 -13.19 3.71 10.19
N SER A 253 -12.51 3.27 11.26
CA SER A 253 -11.94 1.90 11.38
C SER A 253 -13.02 0.84 11.17
N LEU A 254 -12.69 -0.25 10.45
CA LEU A 254 -13.64 -1.32 10.11
C LEU A 254 -14.37 -1.89 11.34
N GLN A 255 -13.66 -2.18 12.43
CA GLN A 255 -14.21 -2.72 13.68
C GLN A 255 -15.05 -1.70 14.48
N LEU A 256 -14.70 -0.41 14.43
CA LEU A 256 -15.37 0.66 15.20
C LEU A 256 -16.33 1.51 14.35
N ARG A 257 -16.51 1.18 13.07
CA ARG A 257 -17.23 1.99 12.07
C ARG A 257 -18.62 2.42 12.51
N ALA A 258 -19.44 1.48 12.99
CA ALA A 258 -20.79 1.77 13.44
C ALA A 258 -20.83 2.75 14.64
N LYS A 259 -19.91 2.60 15.60
CA LYS A 259 -19.81 3.44 16.80
C LYS A 259 -19.30 4.85 16.45
N ALA A 260 -18.24 4.94 15.66
CA ALA A 260 -17.69 6.22 15.19
C ALA A 260 -18.68 7.00 14.31
N GLN A 261 -19.40 6.31 13.41
CA GLN A 261 -20.47 6.92 12.63
C GLN A 261 -21.61 7.43 13.53
N GLY A 262 -22.01 6.66 14.56
CA GLY A 262 -23.00 7.14 15.54
C GLY A 262 -22.58 8.43 16.25
N ILE A 263 -21.30 8.56 16.63
CA ILE A 263 -20.73 9.79 17.20
C ILE A 263 -20.75 10.94 16.18
N GLY A 264 -20.47 10.65 14.89
CA GLY A 264 -20.60 11.62 13.79
C GLY A 264 -22.03 12.14 13.65
N TRP A 265 -23.03 11.26 13.56
CA TRP A 265 -24.45 11.63 13.50
C TRP A 265 -24.91 12.43 14.73
N PHE A 266 -24.48 12.03 15.94
CA PHE A 266 -24.76 12.78 17.16
C PHE A 266 -24.17 14.19 17.10
N THR A 267 -22.90 14.32 16.70
CA THR A 267 -22.22 15.62 16.52
C THR A 267 -22.95 16.49 15.49
N SER A 268 -23.39 15.90 14.37
CA SER A 268 -24.16 16.60 13.34
C SER A 268 -25.52 17.09 13.87
N GLY A 269 -26.22 16.27 14.66
CA GLY A 269 -27.49 16.62 15.30
C GLY A 269 -27.35 17.75 16.31
N VAL A 270 -26.32 17.71 17.16
CA VAL A 270 -25.99 18.80 18.10
C VAL A 270 -25.67 20.08 17.33
N GLY A 271 -24.83 20.00 16.28
CA GLY A 271 -24.53 21.13 15.41
C GLY A 271 -25.80 21.73 14.77
N THR A 272 -26.67 20.88 14.23
CA THR A 272 -27.96 21.29 13.64
C THR A 272 -28.82 22.02 14.67
N GLY A 273 -28.94 21.50 15.90
CA GLY A 273 -29.69 22.15 16.97
C GLY A 273 -29.13 23.52 17.36
N VAL A 274 -27.81 23.62 17.52
CA VAL A 274 -27.12 24.89 17.83
C VAL A 274 -27.34 25.93 16.73
N PHE A 275 -27.14 25.58 15.45
CA PHE A 275 -27.37 26.51 14.34
C PHE A 275 -28.86 26.83 14.12
N ALA A 276 -29.78 25.90 14.41
CA ALA A 276 -31.22 26.14 14.30
C ALA A 276 -31.74 27.13 15.36
N ILE A 277 -31.10 27.19 16.53
CA ILE A 277 -31.38 28.20 17.57
C ILE A 277 -30.71 29.53 17.21
N ILE A 278 -29.41 29.53 16.90
CA ILE A 278 -28.61 30.75 16.72
C ILE A 278 -29.00 31.53 15.45
N LEU A 279 -29.27 30.86 14.33
CA LEU A 279 -29.49 31.56 13.06
C LEU A 279 -30.73 32.49 13.08
N PRO A 280 -31.92 32.06 13.55
CA PRO A 280 -33.07 32.95 13.69
C PRO A 280 -32.79 34.18 14.56
N TYR A 281 -32.09 34.04 15.69
CA TYR A 281 -31.72 35.17 16.54
C TYR A 281 -30.83 36.21 15.82
N ILE A 282 -29.94 35.75 14.92
CA ILE A 282 -29.07 36.63 14.13
C ILE A 282 -29.86 37.42 13.07
N TYR A 283 -30.74 36.76 12.30
CA TYR A 283 -31.37 37.39 11.14
C TYR A 283 -32.77 37.97 11.38
N ASN A 284 -33.49 37.56 12.43
CA ASN A 284 -34.83 38.08 12.72
C ASN A 284 -34.79 39.58 13.06
N ALA A 285 -35.86 40.28 12.71
CA ALA A 285 -35.97 41.73 12.89
C ALA A 285 -36.10 42.16 14.36
N ASP A 286 -36.55 41.25 15.24
CA ASP A 286 -36.87 41.53 16.64
C ASP A 286 -35.65 41.50 17.58
N GLU A 287 -34.52 40.94 17.12
CA GLU A 287 -33.27 40.86 17.88
C GLU A 287 -32.05 41.35 17.08
N GLY A 288 -31.30 40.45 16.42
CA GLY A 288 -30.03 40.81 15.78
C GLY A 288 -30.19 41.70 14.54
N ASN A 289 -31.26 41.54 13.77
CA ASN A 289 -31.59 42.29 12.55
C ASN A 289 -30.40 42.40 11.55
N LEU A 290 -29.49 41.42 11.50
CA LEU A 290 -28.37 41.44 10.55
C LEU A 290 -28.83 41.27 9.10
N ARG A 291 -29.99 40.62 8.86
CA ARG A 291 -30.53 40.32 7.52
C ARG A 291 -29.43 39.76 6.59
N ALA A 292 -29.15 40.40 5.46
CA ALA A 292 -28.08 39.99 4.54
C ALA A 292 -26.65 40.00 5.15
N LYS A 293 -26.38 40.81 6.17
CA LYS A 293 -25.08 40.83 6.89
C LYS A 293 -24.76 39.52 7.61
N THR A 294 -25.73 38.62 7.77
CA THR A 294 -25.53 37.23 8.23
C THR A 294 -24.47 36.49 7.40
N GLY A 295 -24.24 36.92 6.14
CA GLY A 295 -23.14 36.43 5.30
C GLY A 295 -21.74 36.56 5.93
N PHE A 296 -21.46 37.61 6.72
CA PHE A 296 -20.18 37.72 7.43
C PHE A 296 -19.99 36.61 8.46
N VAL A 297 -21.04 36.23 9.18
CA VAL A 297 -21.00 35.14 10.17
C VAL A 297 -20.77 33.80 9.47
N MET A 298 -21.46 33.55 8.35
CA MET A 298 -21.27 32.32 7.56
C MET A 298 -19.88 32.26 6.90
N ALA A 299 -19.33 33.38 6.44
CA ALA A 299 -17.97 33.45 5.95
C ALA A 299 -16.94 33.14 7.04
N GLY A 300 -17.17 33.61 8.28
CA GLY A 300 -16.35 33.25 9.44
C GLY A 300 -16.36 31.76 9.75
N PHE A 301 -17.54 31.12 9.79
CA PHE A 301 -17.63 29.67 9.97
C PHE A 301 -17.00 28.87 8.82
N ALA A 302 -17.16 29.34 7.57
CA ALA A 302 -16.51 28.73 6.41
C ALA A 302 -14.97 28.82 6.51
N ALA A 303 -14.43 29.96 6.95
CA ALA A 303 -12.99 30.15 7.16
C ALA A 303 -12.42 29.20 8.24
N VAL A 304 -13.10 29.05 9.38
CA VAL A 304 -12.73 28.07 10.41
C VAL A 304 -12.83 26.64 9.85
N GLY A 305 -13.84 26.36 9.03
CA GLY A 305 -13.99 25.09 8.32
C GLY A 305 -12.82 24.77 7.38
N ILE A 306 -12.30 25.77 6.67
CA ILE A 306 -11.11 25.65 5.81
C ILE A 306 -9.86 25.34 6.65
N ILE A 307 -9.62 26.10 7.73
CA ILE A 307 -8.44 25.92 8.60
C ILE A 307 -8.43 24.53 9.22
N ILE A 308 -9.55 24.10 9.81
CA ILE A 308 -9.63 22.76 10.43
C ILE A 308 -9.60 21.67 9.36
N SER A 309 -10.22 21.85 8.19
CA SER A 309 -10.09 20.90 7.07
C SER A 309 -8.64 20.75 6.59
N TRP A 310 -7.89 21.86 6.57
CA TRP A 310 -6.49 21.83 6.17
C TRP A 310 -5.61 21.10 7.20
N LEU A 311 -5.85 21.28 8.50
CA LEU A 311 -5.10 20.61 9.57
C LEU A 311 -5.51 19.14 9.78
N ALA A 312 -6.81 18.84 9.78
CA ALA A 312 -7.35 17.58 10.28
C ALA A 312 -7.66 16.55 9.18
N VAL A 313 -8.00 16.97 7.95
CA VAL A 313 -8.45 16.04 6.89
C VAL A 313 -7.27 15.62 6.00
N PRO A 314 -6.81 14.35 6.07
CA PRO A 314 -5.80 13.84 5.15
C PRO A 314 -6.38 13.63 3.74
N GLU A 315 -5.52 13.58 2.73
CA GLU A 315 -5.96 13.17 1.38
C GLU A 315 -6.14 11.65 1.33
N MET A 316 -7.37 11.22 1.01
CA MET A 316 -7.78 9.82 1.03
C MET A 316 -8.03 9.24 -0.37
N LYS A 317 -7.90 10.04 -1.44
CA LYS A 317 -8.08 9.56 -2.82
C LYS A 317 -7.12 8.41 -3.15
N GLY A 318 -7.69 7.30 -3.63
CA GLY A 318 -6.93 6.16 -4.15
C GLY A 318 -6.15 5.37 -3.10
N ARG A 319 -6.47 5.57 -1.81
CA ARG A 319 -5.92 4.79 -0.69
C ARG A 319 -7.00 3.89 -0.14
N THR A 320 -6.68 2.62 0.07
CA THR A 320 -7.56 1.70 0.79
C THR A 320 -7.73 2.16 2.25
N PRO A 321 -8.78 1.70 2.97
CA PRO A 321 -8.87 1.94 4.41
C PRO A 321 -7.64 1.45 5.19
N MET A 322 -6.95 0.41 4.67
CA MET A 322 -5.67 -0.14 5.17
C MET A 322 -4.42 0.64 4.75
N GLU A 323 -4.53 1.70 3.94
CA GLU A 323 -3.43 2.61 3.56
C GLU A 323 -3.67 4.04 4.10
N ILE A 324 -4.93 4.40 4.38
CA ILE A 324 -5.31 5.56 5.18
C ILE A 324 -4.93 5.31 6.64
N ASP A 325 -5.23 4.10 7.12
CA ASP A 325 -4.43 3.47 8.17
C ASP A 325 -3.04 3.25 7.60
N ARG A 326 -2.14 4.22 7.75
CA ARG A 326 -0.70 3.95 7.76
C ARG A 326 -0.25 3.95 9.22
N PRO A 327 -0.40 2.84 9.96
CA PRO A 327 -0.02 2.74 11.36
C PRO A 327 1.41 2.19 11.39
N SER A 328 2.25 2.63 10.45
CA SER A 328 3.65 2.20 10.34
C SER A 328 4.50 2.72 11.49
N GLU A 329 3.97 3.63 12.31
CA GLU A 329 4.52 3.92 13.64
C GLU A 329 3.89 3.05 14.71
N LEU A 330 2.58 2.75 14.69
CA LEU A 330 1.89 2.07 15.80
C LEU A 330 1.99 0.54 15.80
N TRP A 331 1.90 -0.12 14.64
CA TRP A 331 2.20 -1.56 14.55
C TRP A 331 3.70 -1.82 14.71
N TYR A 332 4.52 -0.88 14.27
CA TYR A 332 5.96 -0.91 14.45
C TYR A 332 6.36 -0.65 15.92
N GLN A 333 5.72 0.31 16.60
CA GLN A 333 5.83 0.53 18.06
C GLN A 333 5.37 -0.71 18.82
N ARG A 334 4.21 -1.29 18.49
CA ARG A 334 3.75 -2.55 19.13
C ARG A 334 4.69 -3.73 18.89
N ALA A 335 5.28 -3.84 17.70
CA ALA A 335 6.28 -4.86 17.42
C ALA A 335 7.59 -4.59 18.20
N GLN A 336 8.01 -3.34 18.33
CA GLN A 336 9.13 -2.94 19.19
C GLN A 336 8.85 -3.19 20.67
N GLU A 337 7.66 -2.88 21.15
CA GLU A 337 7.17 -3.15 22.50
C GLU A 337 7.22 -4.66 22.76
N ALA A 338 6.62 -5.49 21.90
CA ALA A 338 6.64 -6.95 22.02
C ALA A 338 8.08 -7.54 21.99
N VAL A 339 8.95 -7.08 21.09
CA VAL A 339 10.36 -7.51 21.07
C VAL A 339 11.12 -7.01 22.31
N SER A 340 10.79 -5.82 22.84
CA SER A 340 11.37 -5.33 24.09
C SER A 340 10.87 -6.11 25.32
N GLU A 341 9.61 -6.55 25.32
CA GLU A 341 9.06 -7.44 26.34
C GLU A 341 9.79 -8.79 26.33
N ILE A 342 10.02 -9.39 25.16
CA ILE A 342 10.83 -10.62 25.01
C ILE A 342 12.23 -10.43 25.61
N ARG A 343 12.89 -9.30 25.32
CA ARG A 343 14.24 -8.98 25.84
C ARG A 343 14.27 -8.71 27.35
N MET A 344 13.17 -8.20 27.93
CA MET A 344 13.05 -7.91 29.37
C MET A 344 12.43 -9.07 30.17
N ALA A 345 11.92 -10.10 29.49
CA ALA A 345 11.20 -11.19 30.12
C ALA A 345 12.10 -12.03 31.02
N THR A 346 11.69 -12.23 32.28
CA THR A 346 12.40 -13.08 33.25
C THR A 346 12.05 -14.58 33.10
N ARG A 347 11.20 -14.94 32.13
CA ARG A 347 10.86 -16.33 31.80
C ARG A 347 11.88 -16.94 30.83
N SER A 348 11.89 -18.25 30.71
CA SER A 348 12.62 -18.94 29.65
C SER A 348 12.17 -18.49 28.26
N LEU A 349 13.15 -18.42 27.34
CA LEU A 349 12.92 -18.25 25.91
C LEU A 349 12.11 -19.43 25.35
N THR A 350 11.24 -19.14 24.40
CA THR A 350 10.40 -20.11 23.69
C THR A 350 10.62 -20.00 22.19
N ALA A 351 10.22 -21.02 21.44
CA ALA A 351 10.30 -20.98 19.97
C ALA A 351 9.47 -19.84 19.34
N PHE A 352 8.34 -19.48 19.96
CA PHE A 352 7.50 -18.36 19.50
C PHE A 352 8.22 -17.00 19.64
N ASP A 353 9.10 -16.84 20.63
CA ASP A 353 9.93 -15.64 20.77
C ASP A 353 10.93 -15.52 19.60
N VAL A 354 11.54 -16.65 19.22
CA VAL A 354 12.44 -16.74 18.06
C VAL A 354 11.70 -16.42 16.76
N GLN A 355 10.51 -17.01 16.56
CA GLN A 355 9.65 -16.73 15.40
C GLN A 355 9.28 -15.23 15.33
N ALA A 356 8.93 -14.61 16.45
CA ALA A 356 8.57 -13.20 16.50
C ALA A 356 9.74 -12.28 16.13
N VAL A 357 10.94 -12.51 16.68
CA VAL A 357 12.15 -11.72 16.35
C VAL A 357 12.59 -11.95 14.91
N LEU A 358 12.49 -13.18 14.39
CA LEU A 358 12.79 -13.51 12.99
C LEU A 358 11.84 -12.82 12.00
N LEU A 359 10.54 -12.84 12.24
CA LEU A 359 9.56 -12.12 11.40
C LEU A 359 9.80 -10.61 11.48
N TYR A 360 10.10 -10.08 12.66
CA TYR A 360 10.41 -8.67 12.83
C TYR A 360 11.69 -8.25 12.11
N SER A 361 12.76 -9.08 12.14
CA SER A 361 14.03 -8.79 11.45
C SER A 361 13.86 -8.66 9.93
N ILE A 362 13.11 -9.58 9.31
CA ILE A 362 12.77 -9.55 7.88
C ILE A 362 11.98 -8.29 7.53
N VAL A 363 10.97 -7.93 8.33
CA VAL A 363 10.15 -6.73 8.09
C VAL A 363 10.99 -5.46 8.22
N VAL A 364 11.79 -5.32 9.28
CA VAL A 364 12.67 -4.16 9.51
C VAL A 364 13.68 -4.00 8.35
N TYR A 365 14.26 -5.09 7.87
CA TYR A 365 15.15 -5.11 6.71
C TYR A 365 14.48 -4.49 5.47
N TRP A 366 13.30 -5.01 5.09
CA TRP A 366 12.57 -4.54 3.91
C TRP A 366 11.84 -3.19 4.09
N CYS A 367 11.72 -2.70 5.33
CA CYS A 367 11.32 -1.35 5.69
C CYS A 367 12.43 -0.28 5.48
N ASN A 368 13.59 -0.65 4.91
CA ASN A 368 14.77 0.22 4.69
C ASN A 368 15.52 0.59 5.99
N GLU A 369 15.50 -0.30 6.99
CA GLU A 369 16.47 -0.35 8.10
C GLU A 369 17.32 -1.65 8.01
N PRO A 370 18.05 -1.88 6.91
CA PRO A 370 18.72 -3.17 6.65
C PRO A 370 19.74 -3.54 7.72
N ASP A 371 20.53 -2.57 8.20
CA ASP A 371 21.63 -2.83 9.14
C ASP A 371 21.09 -3.30 10.51
N ARG A 372 19.97 -2.70 10.96
CA ARG A 372 19.21 -3.15 12.14
C ARG A 372 18.47 -4.47 11.90
N GLY A 373 17.98 -4.71 10.68
CA GLY A 373 17.40 -6.01 10.30
C GLY A 373 18.42 -7.15 10.42
N VAL A 374 19.69 -6.89 10.08
CA VAL A 374 20.81 -7.83 10.27
C VAL A 374 21.09 -8.07 11.76
N GLU A 375 21.12 -7.02 12.60
CA GLU A 375 21.30 -7.16 14.05
C GLU A 375 20.18 -7.99 14.71
N LEU A 376 18.93 -7.79 14.29
CA LEU A 376 17.77 -8.56 14.76
C LEU A 376 17.80 -10.02 14.30
N LEU A 377 18.34 -10.30 13.10
CA LEU A 377 18.54 -11.68 12.65
C LEU A 377 19.63 -12.38 13.46
N ASP A 378 20.75 -11.72 13.74
CA ASP A 378 21.81 -12.24 14.60
C ASP A 378 21.29 -12.55 16.02
N GLU A 379 20.43 -11.69 16.57
CA GLU A 379 19.70 -11.95 17.82
C GLU A 379 18.81 -13.19 17.71
N ALA A 380 18.00 -13.33 16.65
CA ALA A 380 17.16 -14.50 16.42
C ALA A 380 17.97 -15.80 16.31
N ILE A 381 19.11 -15.78 15.60
CA ILE A 381 20.06 -16.91 15.50
C ILE A 381 20.57 -17.29 16.89
N ARG A 382 21.07 -16.31 17.68
CA ARG A 382 21.56 -16.56 19.04
C ARG A 382 20.47 -17.09 19.98
N MET A 383 19.24 -16.60 19.87
CA MET A 383 18.10 -17.14 20.62
C MET A 383 17.79 -18.58 20.21
N ALA A 384 17.73 -18.88 18.92
CA ALA A 384 17.43 -20.23 18.40
C ALA A 384 18.48 -21.26 18.84
N VAL A 385 19.76 -20.92 18.73
CA VAL A 385 20.87 -21.79 19.17
C VAL A 385 20.89 -21.96 20.68
N SER A 386 20.59 -20.91 21.47
CA SER A 386 20.61 -21.00 22.93
C SER A 386 19.54 -21.93 23.51
N ILE A 387 18.41 -22.10 22.82
CA ILE A 387 17.39 -23.10 23.17
C ILE A 387 17.56 -24.45 22.45
N GLY A 388 18.53 -24.57 21.53
CA GLY A 388 18.88 -25.82 20.84
C GLY A 388 18.05 -26.12 19.58
N MET A 389 17.41 -25.13 18.96
CA MET A 389 16.51 -25.31 17.80
C MET A 389 17.21 -25.87 16.54
N ASN A 390 18.54 -25.80 16.49
CA ASN A 390 19.39 -26.41 15.47
C ASN A 390 19.57 -27.94 15.61
N ARG A 391 18.95 -28.55 16.63
CA ARG A 391 19.06 -29.98 16.94
C ARG A 391 17.76 -30.73 16.76
N LYS A 392 17.84 -31.97 16.30
CA LYS A 392 16.71 -32.90 16.08
C LYS A 392 15.77 -32.98 17.29
N GLU A 393 16.33 -33.16 18.48
CA GLU A 393 15.59 -33.45 19.71
C GLU A 393 14.72 -32.27 20.17
N PHE A 394 15.03 -31.04 19.74
CA PHE A 394 14.28 -29.85 20.12
C PHE A 394 12.83 -29.92 19.64
N SER A 395 12.62 -30.29 18.38
CA SER A 395 11.28 -30.41 17.79
C SER A 395 10.41 -31.38 18.60
N GLN A 396 10.90 -32.60 18.83
CA GLN A 396 10.23 -33.65 19.60
C GLN A 396 9.96 -33.25 21.07
N THR A 397 10.90 -32.54 21.71
CA THR A 397 10.77 -32.15 23.13
C THR A 397 9.72 -31.07 23.34
N TYR A 398 9.68 -30.06 22.46
CA TYR A 398 8.80 -28.89 22.59
C TYR A 398 7.53 -28.95 21.74
N GLY A 399 7.43 -29.91 20.81
CA GLY A 399 6.20 -30.21 20.07
C GLY A 399 5.17 -30.98 20.89
N HIS A 400 5.56 -31.59 22.02
CA HIS A 400 4.68 -32.30 22.94
C HIS A 400 3.82 -33.42 22.30
N GLY A 401 4.31 -34.01 21.21
CA GLY A 401 3.61 -35.05 20.44
C GLY A 401 2.57 -34.53 19.44
N ASP A 402 2.47 -33.21 19.26
CA ASP A 402 1.72 -32.59 18.15
C ASP A 402 2.65 -32.47 16.93
N SER A 403 2.41 -33.31 15.92
CA SER A 403 3.21 -33.36 14.69
C SER A 403 3.21 -32.05 13.90
N PHE A 404 2.11 -31.26 13.98
CA PHE A 404 2.03 -29.95 13.34
C PHE A 404 2.94 -28.94 14.05
N LEU A 405 2.96 -28.94 15.38
CA LEU A 405 3.86 -28.09 16.15
C LEU A 405 5.32 -28.50 15.92
N GLU A 406 5.65 -29.79 15.96
CA GLU A 406 7.00 -30.28 15.66
C GLU A 406 7.51 -29.82 14.28
N GLU A 407 6.66 -29.88 13.26
CA GLU A 407 6.97 -29.41 11.91
C GLU A 407 7.16 -27.88 11.86
N SER A 408 6.32 -27.12 12.55
CA SER A 408 6.48 -25.67 12.70
C SER A 408 7.83 -25.30 13.33
N LEU A 409 8.29 -26.08 14.32
CA LEU A 409 9.60 -25.89 14.96
C LEU A 409 10.76 -26.22 14.01
N ARG A 410 10.70 -27.32 13.25
CA ARG A 410 11.70 -27.66 12.22
C ARG A 410 11.78 -26.57 11.15
N ARG A 411 10.63 -26.17 10.60
CA ARG A 411 10.51 -25.08 9.62
C ARG A 411 11.08 -23.77 10.15
N THR A 412 10.89 -23.44 11.43
CA THR A 412 11.45 -22.21 12.02
C THR A 412 12.97 -22.16 11.92
N TRP A 413 13.68 -23.24 12.26
CA TRP A 413 15.14 -23.29 12.10
C TRP A 413 15.57 -23.09 10.65
N TRP A 414 14.93 -23.80 9.72
CA TRP A 414 15.28 -23.70 8.31
C TRP A 414 14.93 -22.34 7.69
N VAL A 415 13.88 -21.65 8.14
CA VAL A 415 13.62 -20.24 7.77
C VAL A 415 14.76 -19.33 8.26
N ILE A 416 15.33 -19.56 9.45
CA ILE A 416 16.49 -18.78 9.94
C ILE A 416 17.70 -19.00 9.02
N TYR A 417 18.08 -20.26 8.78
CA TYR A 417 19.20 -20.64 7.91
C TYR A 417 19.06 -20.04 6.50
N ILE A 418 17.89 -20.22 5.89
CA ILE A 418 17.57 -19.68 4.57
C ILE A 418 17.59 -18.14 4.59
N THR A 419 17.08 -17.48 5.64
CA THR A 419 17.06 -16.01 5.72
C THR A 419 18.46 -15.41 5.87
N ASP A 420 19.34 -16.04 6.66
CA ASP A 420 20.74 -15.61 6.80
C ASP A 420 21.49 -15.75 5.47
N ALA A 421 21.31 -16.86 4.74
CA ALA A 421 21.84 -17.04 3.40
C ALA A 421 21.35 -15.97 2.40
N HIS A 422 20.07 -15.60 2.44
CA HIS A 422 19.52 -14.54 1.58
C HIS A 422 20.08 -13.16 1.91
N ILE A 423 20.18 -12.82 3.20
CA ILE A 423 20.76 -11.55 3.63
C ILE A 423 22.23 -11.50 3.22
N ALA A 424 23.01 -12.52 3.54
CA ALA A 424 24.42 -12.65 3.20
C ALA A 424 24.69 -12.51 1.70
N GLY A 425 23.88 -13.14 0.85
CA GLY A 425 23.95 -12.95 -0.60
C GLY A 425 23.63 -11.52 -1.02
N SER A 426 22.58 -10.92 -0.45
CA SER A 426 22.20 -9.53 -0.77
C SER A 426 23.20 -8.46 -0.28
N THR A 427 24.06 -8.79 0.69
CA THR A 427 25.14 -7.94 1.18
C THR A 427 26.53 -8.34 0.70
N HIS A 428 26.64 -9.46 -0.05
CA HIS A 428 27.89 -10.09 -0.49
C HIS A 428 28.87 -10.38 0.67
N THR A 429 28.34 -10.87 1.79
CA THR A 429 29.10 -11.19 3.02
C THR A 429 29.04 -12.69 3.31
N TYR A 430 30.02 -13.43 2.78
CA TYR A 430 30.19 -14.87 2.98
C TYR A 430 31.41 -15.16 3.90
N PRO A 431 31.41 -16.26 4.67
CA PRO A 431 30.33 -17.25 4.85
C PRO A 431 29.13 -16.68 5.63
N PHE A 432 28.04 -17.47 5.73
CA PHE A 432 26.87 -17.11 6.53
C PHE A 432 27.20 -17.21 8.03
N ARG A 433 26.38 -16.60 8.90
CA ARG A 433 26.50 -16.75 10.36
C ARG A 433 26.16 -18.18 10.76
N THR A 434 25.18 -18.78 10.08
CA THR A 434 24.73 -20.14 10.35
C THR A 434 25.64 -21.24 9.79
N SER A 435 26.54 -20.95 8.85
CA SER A 435 27.41 -21.95 8.19
C SER A 435 28.33 -22.74 9.14
N SER A 436 28.63 -22.17 10.31
CA SER A 436 29.53 -22.76 11.32
C SER A 436 28.79 -23.53 12.44
N ILE A 437 27.46 -23.60 12.37
CA ILE A 437 26.62 -24.25 13.36
C ILE A 437 26.42 -25.71 12.95
N ASP A 438 26.58 -26.63 13.90
CA ASP A 438 26.22 -28.03 13.72
C ASP A 438 24.68 -28.16 13.68
N ILE A 439 24.14 -28.70 12.58
CA ILE A 439 22.69 -28.78 12.33
C ILE A 439 22.30 -30.26 12.23
N THR A 440 21.44 -30.71 13.15
CA THR A 440 20.86 -32.06 13.11
C THR A 440 19.33 -32.05 12.94
N THR A 441 18.70 -30.87 12.86
CA THR A 441 17.26 -30.71 12.61
C THR A 441 16.84 -31.40 11.32
N ASP A 442 15.83 -32.26 11.38
CA ASP A 442 15.29 -32.96 10.21
C ASP A 442 14.66 -32.00 9.18
N LEU A 443 14.47 -32.49 7.96
CA LEU A 443 13.98 -31.71 6.82
C LEU A 443 12.44 -31.54 6.85
N PRO A 444 11.92 -30.36 6.44
CA PRO A 444 10.47 -30.10 6.40
C PRO A 444 9.70 -30.93 5.36
N CYS A 445 8.41 -31.12 5.62
CA CYS A 445 7.45 -31.73 4.68
C CYS A 445 7.00 -30.75 3.58
N GLU A 446 6.16 -31.19 2.64
CA GLU A 446 5.56 -30.31 1.63
C GLU A 446 4.63 -29.26 2.23
N GLU A 447 4.40 -28.18 1.46
CA GLU A 447 3.51 -27.10 1.90
C GLU A 447 2.06 -27.57 2.03
N ASP A 448 1.57 -28.34 1.05
CA ASP A 448 0.21 -28.91 1.03
C ASP A 448 -0.01 -29.91 2.20
N GLU A 449 1.04 -30.62 2.62
CA GLU A 449 1.03 -31.51 3.80
C GLU A 449 0.95 -30.70 5.11
N TYR A 450 1.74 -29.62 5.20
CA TYR A 450 1.72 -28.71 6.34
C TYR A 450 0.39 -27.96 6.46
N GLU A 451 -0.14 -27.42 5.37
CA GLU A 451 -1.43 -26.71 5.32
C GLU A 451 -2.62 -27.62 5.65
N SER A 452 -2.57 -28.91 5.25
CA SER A 452 -3.61 -29.89 5.57
C SER A 452 -3.45 -30.51 6.98
N GLY A 453 -2.33 -30.29 7.65
CA GLY A 453 -1.98 -30.87 8.95
C GLY A 453 -1.61 -32.35 8.92
N ASN A 454 -1.54 -32.99 7.74
CA ASN A 454 -1.19 -34.39 7.57
C ASN A 454 0.34 -34.55 7.47
N ILE A 455 1.03 -34.30 8.57
CA ILE A 455 2.50 -34.27 8.60
C ILE A 455 3.08 -35.69 8.45
N PRO A 456 3.90 -35.99 7.42
CA PRO A 456 4.58 -37.27 7.28
C PRO A 456 5.75 -37.40 8.28
N PRO A 457 6.29 -38.63 8.48
CA PRO A 457 7.54 -38.81 9.24
C PRO A 457 8.68 -37.97 8.64
N PRO A 458 9.40 -37.17 9.44
CA PRO A 458 10.42 -36.26 8.92
C PRO A 458 11.66 -37.05 8.45
N ARG A 459 12.22 -36.63 7.31
CA ARG A 459 13.46 -37.21 6.74
C ARG A 459 14.70 -36.51 7.29
N SER A 460 15.75 -37.28 7.54
CA SER A 460 16.99 -36.73 8.07
C SER A 460 17.85 -36.06 6.99
N ILE A 461 18.81 -35.28 7.45
CA ILE A 461 19.87 -34.71 6.62
C ILE A 461 20.70 -35.83 5.96
N GLU A 462 20.98 -36.90 6.69
CA GLU A 462 21.79 -38.04 6.21
C GLU A 462 21.08 -38.76 5.05
N ASP A 463 19.75 -38.87 5.08
CA ASP A 463 18.96 -39.40 3.96
C ASP A 463 19.10 -38.52 2.70
N TYR A 464 19.17 -37.19 2.87
CA TYR A 464 19.30 -36.25 1.76
C TYR A 464 20.73 -36.17 1.19
N GLU A 465 21.76 -36.29 2.04
CA GLU A 465 23.17 -36.36 1.60
C GLU A 465 23.51 -37.66 0.86
N ASN A 466 22.74 -38.74 1.05
CA ASN A 466 22.93 -40.04 0.37
C ASN A 466 21.90 -40.33 -0.73
N ARG A 467 21.10 -39.35 -1.14
CA ARG A 467 19.91 -39.57 -2.00
C ARG A 467 20.20 -40.14 -3.39
N GLU A 468 21.40 -39.97 -3.91
CA GLU A 468 21.85 -40.62 -5.15
C GLU A 468 21.98 -42.15 -5.06
N PHE A 469 21.93 -42.72 -3.85
CA PHE A 469 21.98 -44.16 -3.59
C PHE A 469 20.62 -44.76 -3.18
N CYS A 470 19.57 -43.94 -3.06
CA CYS A 470 18.21 -44.39 -2.75
C CYS A 470 17.50 -45.02 -3.96
N THR A 471 16.49 -45.87 -3.72
CA THR A 471 15.69 -46.50 -4.78
C THR A 471 14.63 -45.53 -5.31
N GLU A 472 14.19 -45.69 -6.56
CA GLU A 472 13.26 -44.73 -7.19
C GLU A 472 11.96 -44.49 -6.39
N GLU A 473 11.44 -45.51 -5.71
CA GLU A 473 10.23 -45.41 -4.86
C GLU A 473 10.44 -44.55 -3.59
N ASP A 474 11.68 -44.31 -3.17
CA ASP A 474 12.07 -43.52 -1.99
C ASP A 474 12.62 -42.11 -2.34
N THR A 475 12.62 -41.68 -3.61
CA THR A 475 13.44 -40.52 -4.04
C THR A 475 12.82 -39.11 -3.91
N GLU A 476 11.51 -38.96 -3.71
CA GLU A 476 10.90 -37.62 -3.72
C GLU A 476 11.05 -36.89 -2.37
N PHE A 477 11.94 -35.90 -2.33
CA PHE A 477 12.06 -34.93 -1.25
C PHE A 477 11.15 -33.72 -1.47
N SER A 478 10.77 -33.06 -0.38
CA SER A 478 9.87 -31.90 -0.45
C SER A 478 10.50 -30.72 -1.20
N SER A 479 9.68 -29.85 -1.81
CA SER A 479 10.17 -28.61 -2.42
C SER A 479 10.99 -27.77 -1.42
N TYR A 480 10.65 -27.84 -0.12
CA TYR A 480 11.36 -27.17 0.96
C TYR A 480 12.72 -27.80 1.27
N ALA A 481 12.81 -29.13 1.32
CA ALA A 481 14.07 -29.88 1.45
C ALA A 481 15.03 -29.56 0.28
N GLU A 482 14.52 -29.45 -0.95
CA GLU A 482 15.34 -29.09 -2.11
C GLU A 482 15.85 -27.64 -2.06
N LEU A 483 15.05 -26.70 -1.56
CA LEU A 483 15.51 -25.32 -1.29
C LEU A 483 16.63 -25.29 -0.24
N ILE A 484 16.53 -26.10 0.82
CA ILE A 484 17.58 -26.25 1.84
C ILE A 484 18.85 -26.83 1.19
N GLY A 485 18.72 -27.94 0.46
CA GLY A 485 19.84 -28.63 -0.18
C GLY A 485 20.62 -27.78 -1.18
N LEU A 486 19.93 -26.99 -2.00
CA LEU A 486 20.56 -25.98 -2.85
C LEU A 486 21.33 -24.95 -2.03
N THR A 487 20.70 -24.40 -0.98
CA THR A 487 21.31 -23.35 -0.13
C THR A 487 22.57 -23.88 0.55
N TRP A 488 22.56 -25.14 0.99
CA TRP A 488 23.70 -25.80 1.63
C TRP A 488 24.82 -26.14 0.63
N GLY A 489 24.48 -26.60 -0.57
CA GLY A 489 25.46 -26.81 -1.64
C GLY A 489 26.20 -25.52 -2.01
N VAL A 490 25.49 -24.39 -2.04
CA VAL A 490 26.07 -23.06 -2.23
C VAL A 490 26.93 -22.62 -1.04
N ASP A 491 26.47 -22.82 0.20
CA ASP A 491 27.23 -22.50 1.42
C ASP A 491 28.60 -23.20 1.45
N ARG A 492 28.63 -24.52 1.20
CA ARG A 492 29.89 -25.29 1.15
C ARG A 492 30.84 -24.78 0.07
N ALA A 493 30.33 -24.42 -1.10
CA ALA A 493 31.13 -23.86 -2.19
C ALA A 493 31.65 -22.44 -1.91
N LEU A 494 30.91 -21.64 -1.12
CA LEU A 494 31.26 -20.27 -0.74
C LEU A 494 31.96 -20.16 0.62
N SER A 495 32.17 -21.28 1.32
CA SER A 495 32.85 -21.36 2.62
C SER A 495 34.23 -20.68 2.71
N PRO A 496 35.06 -20.55 1.65
CA PRO A 496 36.31 -19.78 1.72
C PRO A 496 36.10 -18.25 1.82
N GLY A 497 34.87 -17.77 1.67
CA GLY A 497 34.49 -16.36 1.83
C GLY A 497 34.95 -15.44 0.69
N SER A 498 34.95 -14.13 0.95
CA SER A 498 35.41 -13.14 -0.02
C SER A 498 36.94 -13.17 -0.16
N THR A 499 37.44 -13.77 -1.24
CA THR A 499 38.87 -13.88 -1.54
C THR A 499 39.30 -13.02 -2.72
N THR A 500 40.49 -12.43 -2.62
CA THR A 500 41.20 -11.78 -3.74
C THR A 500 42.19 -12.71 -4.44
N ASP A 501 42.39 -13.94 -3.96
CA ASP A 501 43.23 -14.94 -4.60
C ASP A 501 42.50 -15.56 -5.80
N PRO A 502 43.00 -15.39 -7.04
CA PRO A 502 42.36 -15.93 -8.23
C PRO A 502 42.28 -17.46 -8.23
N GLN A 503 43.24 -18.18 -7.64
CA GLN A 503 43.22 -19.65 -7.63
C GLN A 503 42.13 -20.17 -6.70
N LEU A 504 42.02 -19.60 -5.50
CA LEU A 504 40.96 -19.93 -4.56
C LEU A 504 39.57 -19.59 -5.13
N TYR A 505 39.44 -18.44 -5.81
CA TYR A 505 38.18 -18.05 -6.44
C TYR A 505 37.77 -18.98 -7.60
N ILE A 506 38.71 -19.43 -8.43
CA ILE A 506 38.44 -20.43 -9.49
C ILE A 506 38.03 -21.78 -8.86
N ALA A 507 38.65 -22.19 -7.76
CA ALA A 507 38.27 -23.40 -7.04
C ALA A 507 36.84 -23.29 -6.46
N MET A 508 36.47 -22.16 -5.86
CA MET A 508 35.10 -21.87 -5.40
C MET A 508 34.09 -21.94 -6.55
N ALA A 509 34.41 -21.34 -7.70
CA ALA A 509 33.53 -21.38 -8.88
C ALA A 509 33.32 -22.82 -9.39
N SER A 510 34.37 -23.62 -9.44
CA SER A 510 34.31 -25.04 -9.84
C SER A 510 33.54 -25.91 -8.82
N ALA A 511 33.71 -25.63 -7.52
CA ALA A 511 32.93 -26.29 -6.46
C ALA A 511 31.44 -25.95 -6.58
N SER A 512 31.10 -24.67 -6.80
CA SER A 512 29.73 -24.21 -7.00
C SER A 512 29.07 -24.82 -8.24
N ASP A 513 29.78 -24.85 -9.38
CA ASP A 513 29.34 -25.55 -10.59
C ASP A 513 28.96 -27.01 -10.28
N THR A 514 29.84 -27.72 -9.55
CA THR A 514 29.66 -29.13 -9.22
C THR A 514 28.45 -29.32 -8.31
N SER A 515 28.35 -28.57 -7.21
CA SER A 515 27.24 -28.65 -6.26
C SER A 515 25.89 -28.30 -6.88
N ILE A 516 25.81 -27.21 -7.65
CA ILE A 516 24.58 -26.79 -8.34
C ILE A 516 24.16 -27.83 -9.39
N ARG A 517 25.11 -28.38 -10.17
CA ARG A 517 24.82 -29.38 -11.20
C ARG A 517 24.41 -30.73 -10.62
N ALA A 518 25.05 -31.18 -9.54
CA ALA A 518 24.67 -32.38 -8.82
C ALA A 518 23.24 -32.23 -8.27
N TRP A 519 22.95 -31.13 -7.57
CA TRP A 519 21.61 -30.82 -7.06
C TRP A 519 20.55 -30.88 -8.16
N TYR A 520 20.71 -30.09 -9.23
CA TYR A 520 19.72 -30.03 -10.32
C TYR A 520 19.54 -31.37 -11.06
N SER A 521 20.60 -32.18 -11.15
CA SER A 521 20.52 -33.49 -11.83
C SER A 521 19.81 -34.56 -10.99
N LEU A 522 19.86 -34.43 -9.66
CA LEU A 522 19.20 -35.33 -8.70
C LEU A 522 17.75 -34.93 -8.42
N LEU A 523 17.29 -33.74 -8.83
CA LEU A 523 15.88 -33.35 -8.73
C LEU A 523 14.97 -34.36 -9.44
N SER A 524 13.88 -34.75 -8.77
CA SER A 524 12.80 -35.56 -9.36
C SER A 524 12.13 -34.81 -10.54
N PRO A 525 11.52 -35.51 -11.51
CA PRO A 525 10.93 -34.87 -12.68
C PRO A 525 9.87 -33.81 -12.36
N SER A 526 9.10 -34.01 -11.29
CA SER A 526 8.08 -33.11 -10.74
C SER A 526 8.64 -31.77 -10.22
N LYS A 527 9.91 -31.73 -9.79
CA LYS A 527 10.55 -30.53 -9.21
C LYS A 527 11.38 -29.72 -10.20
N ARG A 528 11.66 -30.26 -11.39
CA ARG A 528 12.50 -29.58 -12.41
C ARG A 528 11.80 -28.38 -13.06
N GLU A 529 10.48 -28.41 -13.13
CA GLU A 529 9.67 -27.29 -13.60
C GLU A 529 8.82 -26.75 -12.43
N PRO A 530 8.76 -25.43 -12.19
CA PRO A 530 8.03 -24.85 -11.06
C PRO A 530 6.51 -24.81 -11.26
N ILE A 531 5.99 -25.33 -12.37
CA ILE A 531 4.55 -25.37 -12.67
C ILE A 531 4.03 -26.76 -12.29
N ARG A 532 3.11 -26.81 -11.34
CA ARG A 532 2.47 -28.06 -10.91
C ARG A 532 1.45 -28.53 -11.96
N PRO A 533 1.08 -29.84 -12.00
CA PRO A 533 0.17 -30.38 -13.03
C PRO A 533 -1.24 -29.77 -13.07
N ASP A 534 -1.67 -29.09 -12.00
CA ASP A 534 -2.94 -28.35 -11.91
C ASP A 534 -2.86 -26.92 -12.48
N GLY A 535 -1.66 -26.46 -12.89
CA GLY A 535 -1.39 -25.11 -13.37
C GLY A 535 -1.09 -24.09 -12.26
N SER A 536 -1.00 -24.51 -10.99
CA SER A 536 -0.44 -23.70 -9.92
C SER A 536 1.09 -23.64 -10.00
N ILE A 537 1.72 -22.72 -9.26
CA ILE A 537 3.17 -22.55 -9.25
C ILE A 537 3.70 -22.93 -7.87
N ASP A 538 4.68 -23.82 -7.84
CA ASP A 538 5.42 -24.15 -6.64
C ASP A 538 6.36 -22.98 -6.30
N GLU A 539 5.90 -22.10 -5.41
CA GLU A 539 6.63 -20.88 -5.04
C GLU A 539 7.99 -21.18 -4.37
N VAL A 540 8.15 -22.37 -3.78
CA VAL A 540 9.38 -22.81 -3.11
C VAL A 540 10.42 -23.24 -4.13
N MET A 541 10.05 -24.06 -5.12
CA MET A 541 10.93 -24.41 -6.25
C MET A 541 11.17 -23.23 -7.19
N PHE A 542 10.17 -22.37 -7.43
CA PHE A 542 10.36 -21.12 -8.16
C PHE A 542 11.48 -20.28 -7.50
N LYS A 543 11.42 -20.12 -6.18
CA LYS A 543 12.45 -19.44 -5.38
C LYS A 543 13.80 -20.16 -5.45
N ALA A 544 13.84 -21.49 -5.33
CA ALA A 544 15.09 -22.27 -5.43
C ALA A 544 15.77 -22.10 -6.81
N LEU A 545 15.03 -22.21 -7.90
CA LEU A 545 15.56 -21.98 -9.25
C LEU A 545 16.05 -20.54 -9.44
N PHE A 546 15.33 -19.55 -8.89
CA PHE A 546 15.75 -18.15 -8.91
C PHE A 546 17.09 -17.94 -8.16
N ILE A 547 17.23 -18.55 -6.99
CA ILE A 547 18.45 -18.57 -6.17
C ILE A 547 19.61 -19.18 -6.96
N MET A 548 19.42 -20.39 -7.51
CA MET A 548 20.44 -21.13 -8.28
C MET A 548 21.04 -20.27 -9.41
N HIS A 549 20.18 -19.66 -10.23
CA HIS A 549 20.62 -18.84 -11.36
C HIS A 549 21.26 -17.52 -10.89
N THR A 550 20.78 -16.91 -9.80
CA THR A 550 21.35 -15.68 -9.25
C THR A 550 22.76 -15.90 -8.72
N TYR A 551 22.99 -16.98 -7.96
CA TYR A 551 24.33 -17.36 -7.48
C TYR A 551 25.28 -17.70 -8.64
N ASN A 552 24.80 -18.35 -9.69
CA ASN A 552 25.60 -18.62 -10.88
C ASN A 552 26.10 -17.30 -11.54
N ILE A 553 25.23 -16.29 -11.66
CA ILE A 553 25.62 -14.97 -12.13
C ILE A 553 26.65 -14.34 -11.18
N GLU A 554 26.40 -14.35 -9.87
CA GLU A 554 27.28 -13.71 -8.89
C GLU A 554 28.70 -14.28 -8.89
N ILE A 555 28.83 -15.62 -8.96
CA ILE A 555 30.11 -16.34 -8.91
C ILE A 555 30.84 -16.27 -10.26
N HIS A 556 30.14 -16.39 -11.39
CA HIS A 556 30.80 -16.43 -12.70
C HIS A 556 31.01 -15.02 -13.31
N ARG A 557 30.26 -13.98 -12.90
CA ARG A 557 30.37 -12.63 -13.49
C ARG A 557 31.77 -12.02 -13.34
N PRO A 558 32.46 -12.07 -12.18
CA PRO A 558 33.82 -11.56 -12.02
C PRO A 558 34.85 -12.15 -12.99
N LEU A 559 34.68 -13.40 -13.39
CA LEU A 559 35.57 -14.13 -14.31
C LEU A 559 35.16 -13.99 -15.80
N SER A 560 34.05 -13.31 -16.08
CA SER A 560 33.43 -13.21 -17.42
C SER A 560 33.85 -11.97 -18.21
N ALA A 561 33.29 -11.81 -19.42
CA ALA A 561 33.36 -10.59 -20.22
C ALA A 561 32.37 -9.49 -19.78
N LEU A 562 31.47 -9.76 -18.82
CA LEU A 562 30.52 -8.80 -18.27
C LEU A 562 31.24 -7.85 -17.30
N THR A 563 31.82 -6.78 -17.83
CA THR A 563 32.52 -5.77 -17.04
C THR A 563 31.59 -5.06 -16.06
N HIS A 564 32.15 -4.75 -14.88
CA HIS A 564 31.49 -3.96 -13.85
C HIS A 564 31.71 -2.47 -14.14
N SER A 565 30.66 -1.67 -14.02
CA SER A 565 30.71 -0.22 -14.14
C SER A 565 30.65 0.44 -12.77
N ALA A 566 31.39 1.53 -12.58
CA ALA A 566 31.40 2.26 -11.31
C ALA A 566 30.00 2.72 -10.85
N ILE A 567 29.08 2.99 -11.79
CA ILE A 567 27.68 3.36 -11.48
C ILE A 567 26.90 2.25 -10.75
N GLU A 568 27.34 0.99 -10.82
CA GLU A 568 26.67 -0.14 -10.15
C GLU A 568 26.73 0.00 -8.62
N SER A 569 27.76 0.67 -8.09
CA SER A 569 27.91 0.99 -6.66
C SER A 569 26.76 1.83 -6.07
N VAL A 570 25.91 2.42 -6.91
CA VAL A 570 24.68 3.11 -6.51
C VAL A 570 23.66 2.15 -5.88
N SER A 571 23.68 0.85 -6.19
CA SER A 571 22.78 -0.12 -5.57
C SER A 571 23.44 -0.99 -4.52
N ARG A 572 22.76 -1.15 -3.37
CA ARG A 572 23.21 -2.06 -2.30
C ARG A 572 23.20 -3.54 -2.75
N CYS A 573 22.33 -3.89 -3.70
CA CYS A 573 22.21 -5.25 -4.26
C CYS A 573 23.20 -5.53 -5.42
N ALA A 574 24.15 -4.63 -5.67
CA ALA A 574 25.18 -4.83 -6.69
C ALA A 574 26.43 -5.46 -6.07
N PRO A 575 26.99 -6.54 -6.67
CA PRO A 575 28.28 -7.06 -6.24
C PRO A 575 29.36 -5.99 -6.42
N ARG A 576 30.28 -5.92 -5.45
CA ARG A 576 31.43 -5.01 -5.54
C ARG A 576 32.26 -5.36 -6.76
N ALA A 577 32.78 -4.34 -7.45
CA ALA A 577 33.67 -4.55 -8.58
C ALA A 577 34.87 -5.43 -8.15
N PRO A 578 35.20 -6.50 -8.90
CA PRO A 578 36.28 -7.41 -8.54
C PRO A 578 37.63 -6.71 -8.60
N SER A 579 38.59 -7.19 -7.80
CA SER A 579 39.97 -6.72 -7.86
C SER A 579 40.55 -6.92 -9.28
N GLU A 580 41.43 -6.01 -9.71
CA GLU A 580 42.12 -6.11 -11.01
C GLU A 580 42.80 -7.48 -11.21
N GLN A 581 43.27 -8.08 -10.11
CA GLN A 581 43.94 -9.39 -10.04
C GLN A 581 43.03 -10.58 -10.35
N LEU A 582 41.71 -10.46 -10.14
CA LEU A 582 40.75 -11.55 -10.33
C LEU A 582 40.36 -11.78 -11.80
N LYS A 583 40.81 -10.93 -12.73
CA LYS A 583 40.40 -11.00 -14.14
C LYS A 583 40.99 -12.25 -14.80
N CYS A 584 40.13 -13.09 -15.39
CA CYS A 584 40.56 -14.26 -16.15
C CYS A 584 41.39 -13.85 -17.39
N ASN A 585 42.64 -14.30 -17.44
CA ASN A 585 43.58 -14.02 -18.53
C ASN A 585 43.42 -14.96 -19.73
N ASN A 586 42.75 -16.10 -19.57
CA ASN A 586 42.48 -17.05 -20.65
C ASN A 586 41.16 -16.73 -21.35
N ALA A 587 41.22 -16.36 -22.63
CA ALA A 587 40.03 -16.01 -23.42
C ALA A 587 38.97 -17.12 -23.43
N LYS A 588 39.36 -18.41 -23.53
CA LYS A 588 38.41 -19.53 -23.61
C LYS A 588 37.65 -19.77 -22.30
N GLU A 589 38.33 -19.60 -21.16
CA GLU A 589 37.70 -19.69 -19.85
C GLU A 589 36.75 -18.50 -19.65
N LYS A 590 37.21 -17.29 -19.96
CA LYS A 590 36.38 -16.07 -19.91
C LYS A 590 35.10 -16.19 -20.74
N ASP A 591 35.17 -16.77 -21.94
CA ASP A 591 34.01 -17.05 -22.79
C ASP A 591 33.05 -18.07 -22.13
N LEU A 592 33.58 -19.11 -21.48
CA LEU A 592 32.78 -20.09 -20.73
C LEU A 592 32.05 -19.45 -19.53
N HIS A 593 32.74 -18.61 -18.74
CA HIS A 593 32.11 -17.85 -17.65
C HIS A 593 31.02 -16.90 -18.17
N THR A 594 31.25 -16.28 -19.32
CA THR A 594 30.28 -15.41 -20.00
C THR A 594 29.05 -16.18 -20.49
N LEU A 595 29.25 -17.38 -21.04
CA LEU A 595 28.16 -18.26 -21.47
C LEU A 595 27.30 -18.73 -20.28
N LYS A 596 27.91 -19.04 -19.12
CA LYS A 596 27.19 -19.39 -17.90
C LYS A 596 26.31 -18.24 -17.41
N CYS A 597 26.88 -17.04 -17.28
CA CYS A 597 26.14 -15.84 -16.87
C CYS A 597 24.98 -15.53 -17.81
N THR A 598 25.22 -15.53 -19.13
CA THR A 598 24.18 -15.19 -20.12
C THR A 598 23.05 -16.22 -20.17
N LYS A 599 23.36 -17.52 -20.04
CA LYS A 599 22.32 -18.56 -19.87
C LYS A 599 21.50 -18.40 -18.59
N ALA A 600 22.15 -18.09 -17.47
CA ALA A 600 21.45 -17.88 -16.20
C ALA A 600 20.54 -16.65 -16.22
N ILE A 601 20.96 -15.56 -16.90
CA ILE A 601 20.10 -14.39 -17.18
C ILE A 601 18.89 -14.83 -18.02
N ASP A 602 19.12 -15.53 -19.13
CA ASP A 602 18.05 -15.95 -20.04
C ASP A 602 17.00 -16.84 -19.32
N SER A 603 17.42 -17.76 -18.44
CA SER A 603 16.53 -18.60 -17.61
C SER A 603 15.76 -17.82 -16.55
N ILE A 604 16.35 -16.82 -15.90
CA ILE A 604 15.61 -15.97 -14.95
C ILE A 604 14.59 -15.09 -15.67
N ASP A 605 14.94 -14.55 -16.84
CA ASP A 605 13.99 -13.78 -17.66
C ASP A 605 12.80 -14.66 -18.08
N GLU A 606 13.01 -15.95 -18.36
CA GLU A 606 11.96 -16.93 -18.63
C GLU A 606 11.08 -17.18 -17.40
N LEU A 607 11.66 -17.42 -16.22
CA LEU A 607 10.92 -17.54 -14.95
C LEU A 607 10.06 -16.28 -14.66
N LEU A 608 10.56 -15.09 -14.98
CA LEU A 608 9.82 -13.84 -14.83
C LEU A 608 8.64 -13.67 -15.81
N THR A 609 8.54 -14.49 -16.86
CA THR A 609 7.34 -14.51 -17.74
C THR A 609 6.18 -15.33 -17.18
N LEU A 610 6.41 -16.17 -16.17
CA LEU A 610 5.37 -17.00 -15.58
C LEU A 610 4.26 -16.14 -14.94
N PRO A 611 2.98 -16.56 -15.02
CA PRO A 611 1.83 -15.78 -14.54
C PRO A 611 1.69 -15.82 -13.01
N THR A 612 2.76 -15.55 -12.28
CA THR A 612 2.81 -15.56 -10.82
C THR A 612 2.05 -14.39 -10.19
N ASN A 613 1.52 -14.63 -8.99
CA ASN A 613 0.98 -13.55 -8.18
C ASN A 613 2.12 -12.84 -7.45
N MET A 614 2.58 -11.68 -7.95
CA MET A 614 3.69 -10.93 -7.32
C MET A 614 3.50 -10.52 -5.84
N LYS A 615 2.37 -10.87 -5.21
CA LYS A 615 2.11 -10.70 -3.77
C LYS A 615 2.43 -11.93 -2.91
N SER A 616 2.46 -13.15 -3.46
CA SER A 616 2.90 -14.35 -2.73
C SER A 616 4.43 -14.46 -2.66
N HIS A 617 5.14 -13.80 -3.57
CA HIS A 617 6.59 -13.81 -3.63
C HIS A 617 7.29 -13.22 -2.41
N SER A 618 8.32 -13.94 -1.95
CA SER A 618 9.27 -13.46 -0.94
C SER A 618 9.88 -12.11 -1.34
N PRO A 619 9.98 -11.13 -0.42
CA PRO A 619 10.62 -9.85 -0.73
C PRO A 619 12.09 -9.99 -1.14
N PHE A 620 12.76 -11.08 -0.76
CA PHE A 620 14.14 -11.36 -1.17
C PHE A 620 14.30 -11.57 -2.69
N ILE A 621 13.24 -11.84 -3.45
CA ILE A 621 13.31 -11.86 -4.92
C ILE A 621 13.65 -10.47 -5.49
N ILE A 622 13.41 -9.38 -4.75
CA ILE A 622 13.77 -8.01 -5.17
C ILE A 622 15.28 -7.85 -5.39
N CYS A 623 16.13 -8.34 -4.47
CA CYS A 623 17.58 -8.22 -4.63
C CYS A 623 18.12 -9.15 -5.72
N MET A 624 17.49 -10.31 -5.91
CA MET A 624 17.83 -11.23 -7.00
C MET A 624 17.53 -10.61 -8.37
N ILE A 625 16.31 -10.11 -8.60
CA ILE A 625 15.97 -9.41 -9.86
C ILE A 625 16.91 -8.22 -10.08
N ALA A 626 17.27 -7.48 -9.03
CA ALA A 626 18.20 -6.35 -9.13
C ALA A 626 19.60 -6.78 -9.63
N ASN A 627 20.23 -7.78 -9.00
CA ASN A 627 21.54 -8.30 -9.39
C ASN A 627 21.54 -8.81 -10.84
N VAL A 628 20.52 -9.59 -11.22
CA VAL A 628 20.33 -10.13 -12.57
C VAL A 628 20.14 -9.01 -13.60
N THR A 629 19.33 -8.00 -13.28
CA THR A 629 19.11 -6.84 -14.15
C THR A 629 20.41 -6.07 -14.40
N ILE A 630 21.28 -5.92 -13.39
CA ILE A 630 22.60 -5.29 -13.55
C ILE A 630 23.48 -6.12 -14.49
N ALA A 631 23.56 -7.43 -14.30
CA ALA A 631 24.32 -8.32 -15.19
C ALA A 631 23.77 -8.29 -16.63
N HIS A 632 22.45 -8.23 -16.81
CA HIS A 632 21.79 -8.12 -18.11
C HIS A 632 22.05 -6.77 -18.79
N LEU A 633 22.07 -5.67 -18.02
CA LEU A 633 22.46 -4.35 -18.53
C LEU A 633 23.93 -4.30 -18.98
N SER A 634 24.83 -4.96 -18.25
CA SER A 634 26.23 -5.15 -18.67
C SER A 634 26.31 -5.95 -19.97
N ALA A 635 25.55 -7.06 -20.10
CA ALA A 635 25.48 -7.84 -21.34
C ALA A 635 24.98 -7.01 -22.53
N CYS A 636 23.96 -6.18 -22.31
CA CYS A 636 23.42 -5.25 -23.31
C CYS A 636 24.41 -4.17 -23.76
N ARG A 637 25.38 -3.81 -22.92
CA ARG A 637 26.39 -2.79 -23.24
C ARG A 637 27.61 -3.36 -23.96
N PHE A 638 28.09 -4.53 -23.54
CA PHE A 638 29.41 -5.04 -23.94
C PHE A 638 29.38 -6.28 -24.84
N ILE A 639 28.24 -6.95 -24.99
CA ILE A 639 28.15 -8.25 -25.69
C ILE A 639 27.02 -8.30 -26.73
N TYR A 640 25.84 -7.77 -26.39
CA TYR A 640 24.65 -7.92 -27.24
C TYR A 640 24.55 -6.81 -28.29
N HIS A 641 24.39 -7.22 -29.55
CA HIS A 641 24.23 -6.34 -30.70
C HIS A 641 23.02 -6.75 -31.55
N GLY A 642 22.53 -5.84 -32.41
CA GLY A 642 21.45 -6.12 -33.35
C GLY A 642 20.15 -6.60 -32.69
N GLN A 643 19.57 -7.67 -33.23
CA GLN A 643 18.29 -8.24 -32.77
C GLN A 643 18.33 -8.79 -31.34
N ARG A 644 19.48 -9.32 -30.88
CA ARG A 644 19.60 -9.81 -29.49
C ARG A 644 19.48 -8.65 -28.49
N LEU A 645 20.03 -7.49 -28.83
CA LEU A 645 19.92 -6.27 -28.00
C LEU A 645 18.49 -5.74 -27.90
N SER A 646 17.69 -5.80 -28.97
CA SER A 646 16.29 -5.36 -28.91
C SER A 646 15.43 -6.30 -28.08
N GLN A 647 15.62 -7.63 -28.22
CA GLN A 647 14.94 -8.63 -27.39
C GLN A 647 15.30 -8.50 -25.90
N SER A 648 16.59 -8.36 -25.58
CA SER A 648 17.06 -8.13 -24.20
C SER A 648 16.49 -6.86 -23.56
N ARG A 649 16.22 -5.80 -24.35
CA ARG A 649 15.56 -4.59 -23.84
C ARG A 649 14.11 -4.84 -23.43
N GLU A 650 13.37 -5.74 -24.08
CA GLU A 650 12.03 -6.14 -23.61
C GLU A 650 12.11 -6.94 -22.31
N LYS A 651 13.05 -7.88 -22.20
CA LYS A 651 13.32 -8.63 -20.96
C LYS A 651 13.67 -7.70 -19.78
N ILE A 652 14.52 -6.69 -20.00
CA ILE A 652 14.81 -5.64 -18.99
C ILE A 652 13.56 -4.84 -18.62
N ARG A 653 12.64 -4.55 -19.56
CA ARG A 653 11.37 -3.89 -19.23
C ARG A 653 10.47 -4.76 -18.36
N LEU A 654 10.44 -6.08 -18.58
CA LEU A 654 9.74 -7.04 -17.74
C LEU A 654 10.30 -7.01 -16.30
N ALA A 655 11.62 -7.20 -16.14
CA ALA A 655 12.29 -7.14 -14.83
C ALA A 655 12.03 -5.81 -14.09
N MET A 656 12.14 -4.67 -14.78
CA MET A 656 11.84 -3.35 -14.20
C MET A 656 10.35 -3.16 -13.87
N GLY A 657 9.44 -3.73 -14.66
CA GLY A 657 8.00 -3.75 -14.37
C GLY A 657 7.69 -4.57 -13.11
N THR A 658 8.35 -5.72 -12.96
CA THR A 658 8.24 -6.60 -11.79
C THR A 658 8.78 -5.92 -10.53
N LEU A 659 9.98 -5.31 -10.58
CA LEU A 659 10.51 -4.49 -9.48
C LEU A 659 9.59 -3.34 -9.11
N LYS A 660 8.98 -2.66 -10.10
CA LYS A 660 8.02 -1.58 -9.85
C LYS A 660 6.80 -2.09 -9.07
N ARG A 661 6.24 -3.24 -9.44
CA ARG A 661 5.09 -3.86 -8.74
C ARG A 661 5.44 -4.28 -7.32
N LEU A 662 6.61 -4.89 -7.10
CA LEU A 662 7.11 -5.23 -5.76
C LEU A 662 7.37 -3.98 -4.89
N SER A 663 7.77 -2.85 -5.51
CA SER A 663 8.02 -1.58 -4.83
C SER A 663 6.78 -0.85 -4.30
N GLU A 664 5.58 -1.32 -4.65
CA GLU A 664 4.31 -0.80 -4.10
C GLU A 664 4.13 -1.25 -2.64
N HIS A 665 4.72 -2.39 -2.27
CA HIS A 665 4.61 -2.99 -0.93
C HIS A 665 5.84 -2.71 -0.06
N TRP A 666 7.06 -2.77 -0.60
CA TRP A 666 8.30 -2.71 0.18
C TRP A 666 9.09 -1.41 -0.01
N VAL A 667 9.43 -0.74 1.09
CA VAL A 667 10.14 0.55 1.08
C VAL A 667 11.55 0.39 0.50
N LEU A 668 12.27 -0.65 0.92
CA LEU A 668 13.59 -0.98 0.35
C LEU A 668 13.47 -1.32 -1.15
N GLY A 669 12.43 -2.05 -1.57
CA GLY A 669 12.19 -2.33 -2.99
C GLY A 669 11.97 -1.08 -3.85
N LYS A 670 11.34 -0.04 -3.29
CA LYS A 670 11.20 1.28 -3.93
C LYS A 670 12.51 2.04 -4.07
N ARG A 671 13.45 1.82 -3.14
CA ARG A 671 14.81 2.31 -3.27
C ARG A 671 15.56 1.52 -4.36
N THR A 672 15.56 0.19 -4.31
CA THR A 672 16.20 -0.68 -5.31
C THR A 672 15.71 -0.37 -6.73
N TYR A 673 14.40 -0.26 -6.96
CA TYR A 673 13.84 0.12 -8.27
C TYR A 673 14.39 1.45 -8.82
N ARG A 674 14.63 2.44 -7.94
CA ARG A 674 15.23 3.74 -8.33
C ARG A 674 16.71 3.61 -8.63
N GLU A 675 17.46 2.86 -7.83
CA GLU A 675 18.90 2.60 -8.02
C GLU A 675 19.14 1.89 -9.37
N ILE A 676 18.42 0.80 -9.64
CA ILE A 676 18.49 0.08 -10.93
C ILE A 676 18.03 0.99 -12.09
N GLY A 677 17.03 1.85 -11.86
CA GLY A 677 16.61 2.87 -12.82
C GLY A 677 17.65 3.97 -13.10
N ILE A 678 18.64 4.20 -12.22
CA ILE A 678 19.80 5.06 -12.49
C ILE A 678 20.82 4.29 -13.33
N ILE A 679 21.21 3.08 -12.89
CA ILE A 679 22.18 2.21 -13.58
C ILE A 679 21.72 1.92 -15.02
N ALA A 680 20.44 1.60 -15.23
CA ALA A 680 19.87 1.33 -16.55
C ALA A 680 19.92 2.55 -17.47
N ARG A 681 19.66 3.75 -16.95
CA ARG A 681 19.76 4.99 -17.74
C ARG A 681 21.20 5.23 -18.17
N GLU A 682 22.16 5.10 -17.27
CA GLU A 682 23.58 5.33 -17.59
C GLU A 682 24.10 4.31 -18.61
N LEU A 683 23.94 3.01 -18.34
CA LEU A 683 24.46 1.94 -19.20
C LEU A 683 23.80 1.91 -20.58
N LEU A 684 22.51 2.26 -20.71
CA LEU A 684 21.80 2.25 -22.00
C LEU A 684 21.83 3.58 -22.75
N SER A 685 22.06 4.72 -22.08
CA SER A 685 22.21 6.02 -22.76
C SER A 685 23.62 6.20 -23.34
N LEU A 686 24.65 5.76 -22.63
CA LEU A 686 26.03 5.73 -23.14
C LEU A 686 26.18 4.84 -24.39
N ALA A 687 25.25 3.91 -24.65
CA ALA A 687 25.18 3.15 -25.89
C ALA A 687 24.88 4.00 -27.15
N LYS A 688 24.61 5.31 -27.02
CA LYS A 688 24.61 6.27 -28.15
C LYS A 688 26.00 6.77 -28.54
N ASN A 689 27.01 6.64 -27.67
CA ASN A 689 28.38 7.10 -27.91
C ASN A 689 29.30 5.88 -28.04
N THR A 690 29.56 5.47 -29.28
CA THR A 690 30.42 4.32 -29.61
C THR A 690 31.86 4.54 -29.11
N PRO A 691 32.55 3.52 -28.56
CA PRO A 691 33.96 3.63 -28.22
C PRO A 691 34.84 3.78 -29.47
N VAL A 692 35.88 4.61 -29.38
CA VAL A 692 36.98 4.63 -30.35
C VAL A 692 37.74 3.30 -30.27
N GLY A 693 37.90 2.61 -31.40
CA GLY A 693 38.54 1.30 -31.46
C GLY A 693 40.07 1.35 -31.41
N LEU A 694 40.68 0.24 -30.99
CA LEU A 694 42.14 0.03 -30.97
C LEU A 694 42.57 -1.05 -31.99
N GLY A 695 43.26 -0.61 -33.05
CA GLY A 695 44.26 -1.40 -33.80
C GLY A 695 43.79 -2.27 -34.98
N GLY A 696 44.25 -1.96 -36.21
CA GLY A 696 43.96 -2.79 -37.40
C GLY A 696 44.45 -2.27 -38.78
N VAL A 697 45.72 -1.83 -38.87
CA VAL A 697 46.57 -1.53 -40.07
C VAL A 697 46.00 -1.67 -41.51
N GLY A 698 46.12 -0.62 -42.35
CA GLY A 698 46.26 -0.79 -43.82
C GLY A 698 45.96 0.40 -44.77
N LEU A 699 47.04 1.01 -45.33
CA LEU A 699 47.11 1.82 -46.59
C LEU A 699 46.62 3.31 -46.63
N SER A 700 47.33 4.09 -47.47
CA SER A 700 47.44 5.57 -47.67
C SER A 700 46.45 6.17 -48.70
N LEU A 701 46.26 7.49 -48.97
CA LEU A 701 46.73 8.88 -48.64
C LEU A 701 45.68 9.87 -49.29
N PRO A 702 45.72 11.24 -49.28
CA PRO A 702 46.47 12.25 -48.50
C PRO A 702 45.57 13.34 -47.79
N ASP A 703 46.22 14.29 -47.09
CA ASP A 703 45.70 15.41 -46.26
C ASP A 703 45.47 16.76 -47.02
N PRO A 704 45.15 17.93 -46.38
CA PRO A 704 44.14 18.33 -45.37
C PRO A 704 43.32 19.60 -45.84
N PRO A 705 42.61 20.40 -44.99
CA PRO A 705 43.28 21.42 -44.14
C PRO A 705 42.70 21.60 -42.72
N SER A 706 43.53 22.21 -41.86
CA SER A 706 43.32 22.44 -40.43
C SER A 706 42.45 23.64 -40.05
N ILE A 707 41.68 23.51 -38.95
CA ILE A 707 41.38 24.60 -38.01
C ILE A 707 41.65 24.04 -36.60
N GLY A 708 42.43 24.76 -35.78
CA GLY A 708 42.93 24.24 -34.49
C GLY A 708 42.52 25.07 -33.27
N ILE A 709 43.37 25.00 -32.22
CA ILE A 709 43.34 25.76 -30.94
C ILE A 709 42.43 25.12 -29.85
N PRO A 710 42.92 24.91 -28.59
CA PRO A 710 44.23 24.46 -28.14
C PRO A 710 44.12 23.29 -27.11
N ALA A 711 45.22 22.93 -26.44
CA ALA A 711 45.25 21.91 -25.39
C ALA A 711 44.97 22.46 -23.96
N SER A 712 44.83 21.52 -23.03
CA SER A 712 44.59 21.65 -21.59
C SER A 712 45.52 22.59 -20.82
N ASP A 713 44.96 23.28 -19.83
CA ASP A 713 45.53 23.41 -18.47
C ASP A 713 44.41 23.74 -17.47
N MET A 714 44.69 23.62 -16.16
CA MET A 714 43.77 23.84 -15.02
C MET A 714 42.77 22.71 -14.68
N LEU A 715 43.29 21.58 -14.19
CA LEU A 715 42.63 20.88 -13.08
C LEU A 715 42.92 21.64 -11.77
N PRO A 716 41.92 21.78 -10.88
CA PRO A 716 42.18 21.87 -9.45
C PRO A 716 41.52 20.73 -8.67
N ASP A 717 42.36 20.11 -7.85
CA ASP A 717 42.14 19.12 -6.79
C ASP A 717 40.74 19.01 -6.15
N GLY A 718 40.24 17.78 -6.11
CA GLY A 718 40.29 17.04 -4.85
C GLY A 718 39.49 17.53 -3.63
N ASN A 719 38.30 18.11 -3.78
CA ASN A 719 37.20 17.98 -2.80
C ASN A 719 35.89 18.54 -3.36
N PHE A 720 34.90 17.68 -3.63
CA PHE A 720 33.56 18.11 -4.08
C PHE A 720 32.48 17.54 -3.16
N ASP A 721 32.02 18.36 -2.21
CA ASP A 721 30.96 17.99 -1.26
C ASP A 721 29.57 18.19 -1.89
N PHE A 722 28.93 17.05 -2.20
CA PHE A 722 27.65 16.98 -2.89
C PHE A 722 26.47 17.52 -2.07
N CYS A 723 26.64 17.76 -0.76
CA CYS A 723 25.57 18.26 0.10
C CYS A 723 25.27 19.75 -0.15
N SER A 724 26.29 20.53 -0.51
CA SER A 724 26.19 22.00 -0.66
C SER A 724 25.26 22.49 -1.78
N PHE A 725 24.93 21.65 -2.76
CA PHE A 725 24.16 22.07 -3.94
C PHE A 725 22.66 22.22 -3.66
N PHE A 726 22.10 21.49 -2.68
CA PHE A 726 20.65 21.48 -2.41
C PHE A 726 20.16 22.55 -1.43
N ASP A 727 21.04 23.12 -0.59
CA ASP A 727 20.65 24.17 0.36
C ASP A 727 20.52 25.58 -0.27
N SER A 728 20.96 25.75 -1.53
CA SER A 728 20.94 27.04 -2.23
C SER A 728 19.55 27.51 -2.72
N ALA A 729 18.50 26.70 -2.56
CA ALA A 729 17.16 26.99 -3.07
C ALA A 729 16.20 27.66 -2.06
N THR A 730 16.61 27.86 -0.80
CA THR A 730 15.73 28.43 0.26
C THR A 730 16.45 29.40 1.21
N SER A 731 16.99 30.50 0.69
CA SER A 731 17.30 31.69 1.50
C SER A 731 17.18 32.97 0.68
N GLY A 732 16.12 33.74 0.89
CA GLY A 732 15.86 34.90 0.02
C GLY A 732 14.55 35.64 0.26
N LEU A 733 14.22 35.97 1.52
CA LEU A 733 13.44 37.16 1.88
C LEU A 733 13.74 37.51 3.35
N SER A 734 14.19 38.74 3.57
CA SER A 734 14.84 39.21 4.79
C SER A 734 13.87 39.79 5.83
N GLU A 735 14.07 39.46 7.11
CA GLU A 735 13.55 40.28 8.22
C GLU A 735 14.44 41.51 8.45
N PRO A 736 13.86 42.70 8.71
CA PRO A 736 14.56 43.81 9.34
C PRO A 736 14.35 43.81 10.87
N SER A 737 15.42 43.52 11.60
CA SER A 737 15.86 44.21 12.83
C SER A 737 14.86 45.12 13.60
N LEU A 738 14.67 44.87 14.90
CA LEU A 738 15.07 45.74 16.03
C LEU A 738 14.29 45.45 17.34
N GLN A 739 15.06 45.12 18.38
CA GLN A 739 15.00 45.65 19.76
C GLN A 739 13.76 45.53 20.67
N PHE A 740 14.05 44.90 21.83
CA PHE A 740 13.82 45.38 23.21
C PHE A 740 12.50 45.11 23.98
N ILE A 741 12.74 44.63 25.21
CA ILE A 741 12.03 44.86 26.49
C ILE A 741 10.92 43.86 26.89
N LEU A 742 11.27 43.13 27.97
CA LEU A 742 10.48 42.35 28.96
C LEU A 742 9.79 41.07 28.49
#